data_AF-C1MLP4-F1
#
_entry.id   AF-C1MLP4-F1
#
_cell.length_a   1.000
_cell.length_b   1.000
_cell.length_c   1.000
_cell.angle_alpha   90.00
_cell.angle_beta   90.00
_cell.angle_gamma   90.00
#
_symmetry.space_group_name_H-M   'P 1'
#
loop_
_entity.id
_entity.type
_entity.pdbx_description
1 polymer ?
#
loop_
_entity_poly.entity_id
_entity_poly.type
_entity_poly.pdbx_seq_one_letter_code
_entity_poly.pdbx_strand_id
1 'polypeptide(L)'
;MHTALLHKRLALRYPTSPTFCSSATPRSAIPCALHVGSTRAAASKSVPTKIGAEKNLSGSRKRPALFAAVVNSGFAPTCSLQRVARAPRKRIAKPEILAPAGDWPQLRAAVNAGADAVYFGLNALNARARAPNFDVAELPAVMNFLHEHDTRGFVTMNVLVYDEELSQAESIIRAVAAASVDAVIVQDIGLVSLVRRVAPNLSIHGSTQMSVTSPEGAEFARELGCSRVVVGRELSTRDISTFYEATDVEIEVFVHGALCVSYSGQCFSSEAWGGRSANRGQCAQACRLPYGLVVNGHIKDMGDVKYLLSPQDLMAVEMVPELINAGVACFKIEGRLKGPEYVALTTSMYRRATDEAWEARGGDNRDGPWPHKSKWVLSDADRIDLAQVFARGQDADHDGLTPGFLEGPMHQRLVRGRAPKHRGVLIGKVIGCNTRCGVRVTVRLRGSAEVKRGIGVVFDRGAPNEPEAGGYVYEVIDPSTGQSVARTAADAVCEGIYELTFSDNVSSSWGKAAARDRNPVMPAPGDLVWRSSDPELETRLRKMATESLPQQKREPVTVRLSSGGVGYPLSIAIIDGEGREGVASTTALLQPADNAPLSFASIAKMIGHLGGTPFDVGQLDVSGLTGLDAGVFMSAREVKRARREAVEVLLVLRRASSTSPAIVLSDDAALTTMLEEVTWWGDAISKVEAAPENWATHELACNQTNGPFLSLLCRTKEQAVSALNVPWLKEIVLDFLEVHGLQDMVRSVQASGRTAVVATPRVLKPNEEKLWQFYIKIKPDALLVRSSGLMRTLTHLRGLESGALKIPPLRGDFSLNAANALGASTLLRRGMLQRLTPTHDLNAKQLVALSNALGPAGASKLEVVIHQHLPIFHTEHCVFCRFLSTGNSYKDCGHPCETNVVHLRDGEGADHLVLADMGCRNTVFNASVQSGAEFAVAFLRAGVRHFRVELVDEPSDVVVDILEAYRRVLLGERKGTDVVEWVGMLPDANGNSHGSGRGSLEIKKEIDRNTMKQTATAARDVQASRT
;
A
#
# COMPACT_ATOMS: atom_id res chain seq x y z
N MET A 1 0.03 39.85 54.94
CA MET A 1 -0.50 41.15 55.41
C MET A 1 -1.15 41.87 54.23
N HIS A 2 -2.20 42.66 54.48
CA HIS A 2 -2.67 43.84 53.72
C HIS A 2 -2.25 43.99 52.23
N THR A 3 -3.13 43.67 51.27
CA THR A 3 -4.10 44.56 50.54
C THR A 3 -3.56 45.17 49.23
N ALA A 4 -4.34 45.47 48.18
CA ALA A 4 -5.82 45.52 48.03
C ALA A 4 -6.34 45.24 46.58
N LEU A 5 -7.55 44.64 46.52
CA LEU A 5 -8.74 44.86 45.65
C LEU A 5 -8.59 45.14 44.13
N LEU A 6 -9.29 44.41 43.21
CA LEU A 6 -10.76 44.28 42.94
C LEU A 6 -11.39 45.53 42.27
N HIS A 7 -12.04 45.44 41.10
CA HIS A 7 -13.45 45.00 40.86
C HIS A 7 -13.82 45.17 39.33
N LYS A 8 -14.95 44.76 38.71
CA LYS A 8 -16.25 44.12 39.13
C LYS A 8 -17.00 43.49 37.92
N ARG A 9 -17.70 42.35 38.15
CA ARG A 9 -19.02 41.88 37.59
C ARG A 9 -19.19 41.72 36.05
N LEU A 10 -19.74 40.62 35.50
CA LEU A 10 -21.05 39.92 35.67
C LEU A 10 -22.26 40.72 35.12
N ALA A 11 -23.25 40.17 34.37
CA ALA A 11 -23.38 38.87 33.68
C ALA A 11 -24.69 38.78 32.81
N LEU A 12 -24.80 37.70 32.02
CA LEU A 12 -26.04 36.96 31.65
C LEU A 12 -27.05 37.44 30.57
N ARG A 13 -27.44 36.46 29.74
CA ARG A 13 -28.74 36.22 29.03
C ARG A 13 -29.05 36.87 27.66
N TYR A 14 -29.09 35.98 26.65
CA TYR A 14 -30.01 35.88 25.49
C TYR A 14 -31.49 36.20 25.84
N PRO A 15 -32.41 36.50 24.88
CA PRO A 15 -32.51 35.83 23.56
C PRO A 15 -33.05 36.66 22.36
N THR A 16 -33.47 35.92 21.31
CA THR A 16 -34.44 36.23 20.24
C THR A 16 -34.06 37.17 19.06
N SER A 17 -34.13 36.56 17.88
CA SER A 17 -34.48 37.10 16.54
C SER A 17 -35.92 37.71 16.53
N PRO A 18 -36.44 38.43 15.48
CA PRO A 18 -36.17 38.14 14.06
C PRO A 18 -36.30 39.24 12.97
N THR A 19 -36.01 38.81 11.73
CA THR A 19 -36.64 39.16 10.43
C THR A 19 -36.42 40.50 9.68
N PHE A 20 -36.20 40.29 8.38
CA PHE A 20 -36.66 41.04 7.18
C PHE A 20 -36.04 42.40 6.75
N CYS A 21 -35.86 42.47 5.42
CA CYS A 21 -36.00 43.57 4.45
C CYS A 21 -35.84 45.07 4.86
N SER A 22 -35.32 45.95 3.99
CA SER A 22 -34.72 45.77 2.64
C SER A 22 -34.09 47.06 2.12
N SER A 23 -33.33 46.94 1.02
CA SER A 23 -33.25 47.93 -0.10
C SER A 23 -32.66 49.33 0.13
N ALA A 24 -32.21 49.92 -1.00
CA ALA A 24 -31.96 51.36 -1.23
C ALA A 24 -30.63 52.00 -0.75
N THR A 25 -29.59 51.70 -1.53
CA THR A 25 -28.70 52.71 -2.16
C THR A 25 -29.48 53.91 -2.78
N PRO A 26 -28.87 55.05 -3.23
CA PRO A 26 -27.44 55.30 -3.54
C PRO A 26 -26.93 56.73 -3.13
N ARG A 27 -25.84 57.21 -3.79
CA ARG A 27 -25.33 58.61 -3.92
C ARG A 27 -24.41 59.08 -2.76
N SER A 28 -23.10 59.26 -2.95
CA SER A 28 -22.32 60.25 -3.76
C SER A 28 -22.25 61.64 -3.10
N ALA A 29 -21.14 62.39 -3.07
CA ALA A 29 -19.88 62.33 -3.85
C ALA A 29 -18.71 62.99 -3.03
N ILE A 30 -17.39 62.77 -3.31
CA ILE A 30 -16.46 63.59 -4.17
C ILE A 30 -16.36 65.08 -3.75
N PRO A 31 -15.17 65.74 -3.63
CA PRO A 31 -13.76 65.27 -3.54
C PRO A 31 -12.82 66.17 -2.66
N CYS A 32 -11.51 66.21 -3.00
CA CYS A 32 -10.43 67.18 -2.67
C CYS A 32 -9.78 67.07 -1.26
N ALA A 33 -8.45 66.89 -1.10
CA ALA A 33 -7.24 67.63 -1.56
C ALA A 33 -6.79 68.68 -0.51
N LEU A 34 -5.50 68.92 -0.18
CA LEU A 34 -4.28 69.00 -1.02
C LEU A 34 -2.97 68.59 -0.28
N HIS A 35 -1.81 68.88 -0.91
CA HIS A 35 -0.38 68.67 -0.57
C HIS A 35 0.09 69.11 0.86
N VAL A 36 1.32 68.87 1.37
CA VAL A 36 2.70 68.79 0.80
C VAL A 36 3.58 67.83 1.65
N GLY A 37 4.71 67.20 1.22
CA GLY A 37 5.39 67.09 -0.09
C GLY A 37 6.93 67.23 -0.04
N SER A 38 7.64 66.90 -1.15
CA SER A 38 9.12 67.01 -1.39
C SER A 38 10.03 65.93 -0.76
N THR A 39 11.24 65.58 -1.25
CA THR A 39 12.12 66.00 -2.40
C THR A 39 12.67 64.75 -3.14
N ARG A 40 12.73 64.67 -4.48
CA ARG A 40 13.82 65.04 -5.44
C ARG A 40 15.20 64.37 -5.22
N ALA A 41 15.97 63.93 -6.23
CA ALA A 41 15.83 63.76 -7.71
C ALA A 41 16.97 62.80 -8.20
N ALA A 42 17.27 62.44 -9.46
CA ALA A 42 16.83 62.71 -10.85
C ALA A 42 17.08 61.40 -11.69
N ALA A 43 17.21 61.24 -13.02
CA ALA A 43 17.16 62.04 -14.28
C ALA A 43 16.83 61.04 -15.45
N SER A 44 15.94 61.29 -16.43
CA SER A 44 16.12 61.91 -17.77
C SER A 44 17.30 61.39 -18.63
N LYS A 45 17.19 61.02 -19.92
CA LYS A 45 16.38 61.52 -21.09
C LYS A 45 16.07 60.35 -22.08
N SER A 46 14.88 60.17 -22.70
CA SER A 46 14.29 60.81 -23.92
C SER A 46 15.25 60.85 -25.15
N VAL A 47 14.89 60.51 -26.41
CA VAL A 47 13.66 60.74 -27.25
C VAL A 47 13.48 59.57 -28.29
N PRO A 48 12.28 59.25 -28.85
CA PRO A 48 12.04 58.04 -29.68
C PRO A 48 11.96 58.23 -31.22
N THR A 49 12.17 57.15 -31.98
CA THR A 49 11.85 57.01 -33.43
C THR A 49 11.27 55.62 -33.74
N LYS A 50 10.35 55.54 -34.72
CA LYS A 50 9.76 54.28 -35.22
C LYS A 50 10.42 53.84 -36.54
N ILE A 51 10.74 52.56 -36.65
CA ILE A 51 10.64 51.72 -37.86
C ILE A 51 10.16 50.34 -37.36
N GLY A 52 9.37 49.62 -38.16
CA GLY A 52 8.64 48.42 -37.72
C GLY A 52 9.41 47.10 -37.88
N ALA A 53 9.05 46.11 -37.06
CA ALA A 53 9.38 44.70 -37.21
C ALA A 53 8.17 43.83 -36.78
N GLU A 54 8.19 42.55 -37.14
CA GLU A 54 6.99 41.70 -37.26
C GLU A 54 6.38 41.21 -35.92
N LYS A 55 5.12 40.76 -35.99
CA LYS A 55 4.39 40.20 -34.84
C LYS A 55 4.77 38.73 -34.62
N ASN A 56 5.65 38.46 -33.65
CA ASN A 56 5.74 37.12 -33.07
C ASN A 56 4.53 36.81 -32.18
N LEU A 57 3.86 35.68 -32.44
CA LEU A 57 2.64 35.25 -31.76
C LEU A 57 2.95 34.38 -30.52
N SER A 58 3.51 34.99 -29.47
CA SER A 58 3.65 34.33 -28.16
C SER A 58 2.30 34.27 -27.43
N GLY A 59 1.54 33.20 -27.70
CA GLY A 59 0.23 32.95 -27.11
C GLY A 59 0.29 32.68 -25.61
N SER A 60 0.14 33.72 -24.78
CA SER A 60 0.08 33.57 -23.33
C SER A 60 -1.16 32.75 -22.90
N ARG A 61 -0.93 31.58 -22.29
CA ARG A 61 -1.98 30.72 -21.74
C ARG A 61 -2.79 31.50 -20.69
N LYS A 62 -4.06 31.80 -20.98
CA LYS A 62 -4.97 32.44 -20.04
C LYS A 62 -5.54 31.40 -19.07
N ARG A 63 -5.37 31.65 -17.77
CA ARG A 63 -5.99 30.88 -16.67
C ARG A 63 -7.51 30.75 -16.90
N PRO A 64 -8.10 29.57 -16.63
CA PRO A 64 -8.90 29.46 -15.41
C PRO A 64 -8.80 28.10 -14.70
N ALA A 65 -8.95 28.08 -13.37
CA ALA A 65 -8.96 26.86 -12.55
C ALA A 65 -10.16 25.95 -12.88
N LEU A 66 -9.94 24.98 -13.77
CA LEU A 66 -11.00 24.21 -14.43
C LEU A 66 -11.71 23.21 -13.50
N PHE A 67 -11.08 22.73 -12.42
CA PHE A 67 -11.74 21.85 -11.44
C PHE A 67 -12.98 22.51 -10.84
N ALA A 68 -12.92 23.80 -10.50
CA ALA A 68 -14.07 24.56 -10.03
C ALA A 68 -15.15 24.73 -11.10
N ALA A 69 -14.76 24.92 -12.37
CA ALA A 69 -15.71 25.08 -13.48
C ALA A 69 -16.46 23.79 -13.80
N VAL A 70 -15.77 22.63 -13.84
CA VAL A 70 -16.41 21.32 -14.01
C VAL A 70 -17.35 21.02 -12.84
N VAL A 71 -16.90 21.25 -11.60
CA VAL A 71 -17.71 21.04 -10.39
C VAL A 71 -18.94 21.94 -10.33
N ASN A 72 -18.84 23.20 -10.76
CA ASN A 72 -19.93 24.19 -10.71
C ASN A 72 -20.82 24.23 -11.97
N SER A 73 -20.64 23.31 -12.94
CA SER A 73 -21.31 23.35 -14.26
C SER A 73 -22.81 22.94 -14.28
N GLY A 74 -23.61 23.51 -13.36
CA GLY A 74 -25.05 23.72 -13.55
C GLY A 74 -25.97 22.50 -13.59
N PHE A 75 -25.48 21.29 -13.32
CA PHE A 75 -26.33 20.09 -13.36
C PHE A 75 -27.16 19.94 -12.08
N ALA A 76 -28.42 20.38 -12.12
CA ALA A 76 -29.42 19.89 -11.20
C ALA A 76 -29.68 18.40 -11.50
N PRO A 77 -29.62 17.49 -10.50
CA PRO A 77 -29.73 16.05 -10.74
C PRO A 77 -31.19 15.65 -11.04
N THR A 78 -31.58 15.78 -12.31
CA THR A 78 -32.89 15.31 -12.81
C THR A 78 -32.92 13.80 -13.06
N CYS A 79 -31.76 13.16 -13.23
CA CYS A 79 -31.63 11.73 -12.96
C CYS A 79 -31.40 11.54 -11.45
N SER A 80 -32.50 11.49 -10.71
CA SER A 80 -32.48 10.92 -9.37
C SER A 80 -32.35 9.40 -9.48
N LEU A 81 -31.10 8.91 -9.47
CA LEU A 81 -30.80 7.77 -8.62
C LEU A 81 -31.45 8.09 -7.27
N GLN A 82 -32.49 7.35 -6.92
CA GLN A 82 -33.35 7.72 -5.80
C GLN A 82 -32.47 7.89 -4.57
N ARG A 83 -32.68 8.99 -3.84
CA ARG A 83 -32.01 9.21 -2.56
C ARG A 83 -32.60 8.20 -1.59
N VAL A 84 -32.04 6.99 -1.60
CA VAL A 84 -32.55 5.80 -0.91
C VAL A 84 -32.94 6.21 0.49
N ALA A 85 -34.18 5.86 0.88
CA ALA A 85 -34.74 6.25 2.17
C ALA A 85 -33.72 5.89 3.26
N ARG A 86 -33.20 6.92 3.94
CA ARG A 86 -31.90 6.89 4.61
C ARG A 86 -31.81 5.63 5.48
N ALA A 87 -31.01 4.68 5.03
CA ALA A 87 -30.99 3.33 5.61
C ALA A 87 -30.79 3.42 7.13
N PRO A 88 -31.40 2.51 7.93
CA PRO A 88 -31.12 2.45 9.35
C PRO A 88 -29.59 2.38 9.51
N ARG A 89 -29.05 3.27 10.36
CA ARG A 89 -27.60 3.38 10.53
C ARG A 89 -27.04 1.99 10.81
N LYS A 90 -26.16 1.52 9.91
CA LYS A 90 -25.38 0.31 10.14
C LYS A 90 -24.75 0.40 11.53
N ARG A 91 -24.81 -0.71 12.28
CA ARG A 91 -24.16 -0.81 13.58
C ARG A 91 -22.65 -0.85 13.31
N ILE A 92 -21.92 0.13 13.81
CA ILE A 92 -20.45 0.09 13.80
C ILE A 92 -20.05 -1.04 14.74
N ALA A 93 -19.18 -1.94 14.28
CA ALA A 93 -18.55 -2.98 15.08
C ALA A 93 -17.19 -2.51 15.62
N LYS A 94 -16.66 -3.21 16.62
CA LYS A 94 -15.29 -2.99 17.10
C LYS A 94 -14.30 -3.43 16.01
N PRO A 95 -13.32 -2.59 15.59
CA PRO A 95 -12.38 -3.00 14.56
C PRO A 95 -11.44 -4.10 15.05
N GLU A 96 -11.18 -5.07 14.17
CA GLU A 96 -10.22 -6.14 14.38
C GLU A 96 -8.77 -5.65 14.18
N ILE A 97 -7.85 -6.04 15.07
CA ILE A 97 -6.41 -5.81 14.91
C ILE A 97 -5.81 -6.97 14.09
N LEU A 98 -5.43 -6.68 12.85
CA LEU A 98 -4.83 -7.64 11.93
C LEU A 98 -3.31 -7.44 11.84
N ALA A 99 -2.60 -8.29 12.58
CA ALA A 99 -1.15 -8.26 12.70
C ALA A 99 -0.42 -9.05 11.59
N PRO A 100 0.83 -8.70 11.27
CA PRO A 100 1.62 -9.38 10.24
C PRO A 100 2.53 -10.47 10.82
N ALA A 101 2.51 -11.67 10.24
CA ALA A 101 3.57 -12.67 10.44
C ALA A 101 4.39 -12.91 9.17
N GLY A 102 5.71 -12.94 9.34
CA GLY A 102 6.68 -13.37 8.31
C GLY A 102 7.20 -14.79 8.52
N ASP A 103 7.14 -15.28 9.76
CA ASP A 103 7.57 -16.58 10.27
C ASP A 103 6.99 -16.75 11.71
N TRP A 104 7.20 -17.90 12.33
CA TRP A 104 6.79 -18.28 13.69
C TRP A 104 7.13 -17.28 14.82
N PRO A 105 8.30 -16.59 14.85
CA PRO A 105 8.57 -15.60 15.89
C PRO A 105 7.58 -14.43 15.84
N GLN A 106 7.28 -13.93 14.63
CA GLN A 106 6.31 -12.86 14.41
C GLN A 106 4.87 -13.35 14.67
N LEU A 107 4.55 -14.60 14.32
CA LEU A 107 3.25 -15.23 14.61
C LEU A 107 2.97 -15.24 16.13
N ARG A 108 3.93 -15.72 16.94
CA ARG A 108 3.83 -15.72 18.40
C ARG A 108 3.79 -14.31 18.98
N ALA A 109 4.62 -13.39 18.47
CA ALA A 109 4.62 -11.99 18.89
C ALA A 109 3.29 -11.25 18.61
N ALA A 110 2.62 -11.58 17.50
CA ALA A 110 1.30 -11.04 17.17
C ALA A 110 0.21 -11.51 18.14
N VAL A 111 0.17 -12.83 18.42
CA VAL A 111 -0.78 -13.42 19.39
C VAL A 111 -0.53 -12.86 20.79
N ASN A 112 0.73 -12.88 21.27
CA ASN A 112 1.14 -12.36 22.59
C ASN A 112 0.78 -10.88 22.80
N ALA A 113 0.72 -10.09 21.72
CA ALA A 113 0.38 -8.68 21.74
C ALA A 113 -1.12 -8.37 21.53
N GLY A 114 -1.98 -9.39 21.40
CA GLY A 114 -3.44 -9.25 21.33
C GLY A 114 -4.01 -8.95 19.93
N ALA A 115 -3.44 -9.54 18.88
CA ALA A 115 -4.05 -9.52 17.54
C ALA A 115 -5.38 -10.31 17.50
N ASP A 116 -6.41 -9.78 16.86
CA ASP A 116 -7.70 -10.49 16.62
C ASP A 116 -7.63 -11.39 15.36
N ALA A 117 -6.59 -11.20 14.55
CA ALA A 117 -6.21 -12.06 13.43
C ALA A 117 -4.74 -11.81 13.02
N VAL A 118 -4.12 -12.79 12.35
CA VAL A 118 -2.76 -12.68 11.79
C VAL A 118 -2.76 -13.01 10.31
N TYR A 119 -2.14 -12.15 9.47
CA TYR A 119 -1.91 -12.44 8.06
C TYR A 119 -0.47 -12.85 7.76
N PHE A 120 -0.31 -13.92 7.00
CA PHE A 120 0.98 -14.50 6.65
C PHE A 120 1.04 -14.93 5.17
N GLY A 121 2.22 -15.31 4.71
CA GLY A 121 2.47 -15.76 3.34
C GLY A 121 2.93 -17.20 3.30
N LEU A 122 2.58 -17.91 2.23
CA LEU A 122 3.21 -19.15 1.82
C LEU A 122 4.40 -18.86 0.90
N ASN A 123 5.35 -19.77 0.75
CA ASN A 123 6.51 -19.58 -0.14
C ASN A 123 6.14 -19.23 -1.60
N ALA A 124 5.03 -19.76 -2.11
CA ALA A 124 4.43 -19.40 -3.40
C ALA A 124 3.34 -18.30 -3.28
N LEU A 125 3.02 -17.64 -4.40
CA LEU A 125 1.86 -16.73 -4.60
C LEU A 125 1.67 -15.56 -3.61
N ASN A 126 2.65 -15.26 -2.75
CA ASN A 126 2.62 -14.11 -1.84
C ASN A 126 3.41 -12.90 -2.38
N ALA A 127 2.97 -11.67 -2.09
CA ALA A 127 3.63 -10.43 -2.54
C ALA A 127 4.80 -9.94 -1.67
N ARG A 128 5.47 -10.83 -0.93
CA ARG A 128 6.62 -10.58 -0.04
C ARG A 128 7.64 -11.72 -0.18
N ALA A 129 8.11 -11.96 -1.42
CA ALA A 129 9.09 -12.99 -1.79
C ALA A 129 10.49 -12.91 -1.12
N ARG A 130 10.68 -12.00 -0.14
CA ARG A 130 11.89 -11.88 0.70
C ARG A 130 11.62 -12.01 2.21
N ALA A 131 10.37 -12.28 2.61
CA ALA A 131 10.07 -12.82 3.94
C ALA A 131 10.49 -14.30 3.97
N PRO A 132 10.72 -14.91 5.14
CA PRO A 132 10.87 -16.36 5.24
C PRO A 132 9.64 -17.06 4.64
N ASN A 133 8.44 -16.62 5.04
CA ASN A 133 7.16 -17.27 4.74
C ASN A 133 7.07 -18.70 5.32
N PHE A 134 5.87 -19.27 5.31
CA PHE A 134 5.63 -20.64 5.76
C PHE A 134 5.58 -21.60 4.57
N ASP A 135 5.93 -22.86 4.81
CA ASP A 135 5.66 -23.93 3.86
C ASP A 135 4.23 -24.46 3.98
N VAL A 136 3.71 -25.02 2.88
CA VAL A 136 2.35 -25.58 2.82
C VAL A 136 2.16 -26.69 3.86
N ALA A 137 3.21 -27.44 4.18
CA ALA A 137 3.21 -28.48 5.20
C ALA A 137 3.08 -27.95 6.64
N GLU A 138 3.40 -26.67 6.89
CA GLU A 138 3.28 -26.06 8.22
C GLU A 138 1.86 -25.53 8.51
N LEU A 139 1.03 -25.33 7.47
CA LEU A 139 -0.30 -24.74 7.60
C LEU A 139 -1.15 -25.34 8.73
N PRO A 140 -1.25 -26.69 8.91
CA PRO A 140 -2.05 -27.25 9.99
C PRO A 140 -1.52 -26.87 11.38
N ALA A 141 -0.19 -26.78 11.55
CA ALA A 141 0.41 -26.38 12.82
C ALA A 141 0.21 -24.88 13.09
N VAL A 142 0.35 -24.03 12.06
CA VAL A 142 0.10 -22.58 12.16
C VAL A 142 -1.36 -22.29 12.51
N MET A 143 -2.31 -22.94 11.83
CA MET A 143 -3.74 -22.73 12.06
C MET A 143 -4.20 -23.29 13.42
N ASN A 144 -3.73 -24.50 13.81
CA ASN A 144 -3.99 -25.02 15.17
C ASN A 144 -3.52 -24.03 16.25
N PHE A 145 -2.27 -23.54 16.16
CA PHE A 145 -1.74 -22.58 17.13
C PHE A 145 -2.58 -21.29 17.21
N LEU A 146 -3.05 -20.77 16.07
CA LEU A 146 -3.89 -19.56 16.03
C LEU A 146 -5.28 -19.82 16.63
N HIS A 147 -5.96 -20.89 16.21
CA HIS A 147 -7.31 -21.25 16.67
C HIS A 147 -7.36 -21.69 18.13
N GLU A 148 -6.27 -22.23 18.68
CA GLU A 148 -6.12 -22.46 20.13
C GLU A 148 -6.14 -21.16 20.95
N HIS A 149 -5.68 -20.05 20.38
CA HIS A 149 -5.64 -18.73 21.02
C HIS A 149 -6.79 -17.83 20.53
N ASP A 150 -7.89 -18.42 20.03
CA ASP A 150 -9.05 -17.80 19.38
C ASP A 150 -8.69 -16.66 18.39
N THR A 151 -7.52 -16.79 17.75
CA THR A 151 -6.98 -15.86 16.74
C THR A 151 -7.23 -16.45 15.36
N ARG A 152 -7.67 -15.64 14.38
CA ARG A 152 -7.89 -16.12 12.99
C ARG A 152 -6.63 -16.00 12.13
N GLY A 153 -6.45 -16.93 11.20
CA GLY A 153 -5.32 -16.96 10.27
C GLY A 153 -5.71 -16.63 8.83
N PHE A 154 -5.08 -15.63 8.24
CA PHE A 154 -5.34 -15.19 6.86
C PHE A 154 -4.13 -15.40 5.94
N VAL A 155 -4.25 -16.29 4.94
CA VAL A 155 -3.18 -16.56 3.97
C VAL A 155 -3.23 -15.56 2.83
N THR A 156 -2.10 -14.92 2.49
CA THR A 156 -2.03 -14.04 1.30
C THR A 156 -1.69 -14.83 0.03
N MET A 157 -2.61 -14.82 -0.93
CA MET A 157 -2.39 -15.21 -2.32
C MET A 157 -2.49 -13.96 -3.21
N ASN A 158 -1.74 -12.92 -2.83
CA ASN A 158 -1.97 -11.52 -3.23
C ASN A 158 -1.08 -11.05 -4.39
N VAL A 159 -0.80 -11.93 -5.36
CA VAL A 159 -0.04 -11.65 -6.59
C VAL A 159 -0.92 -11.76 -7.83
N LEU A 160 -0.36 -11.41 -9.00
CA LEU A 160 -0.91 -11.81 -10.30
C LEU A 160 -0.48 -13.24 -10.57
N VAL A 161 -1.40 -14.06 -11.10
CA VAL A 161 -1.12 -15.46 -11.45
C VAL A 161 -1.12 -15.58 -12.96
N TYR A 162 -0.08 -16.20 -13.54
CA TYR A 162 0.00 -16.47 -14.96
C TYR A 162 -0.69 -17.81 -15.31
N ASP A 163 -1.09 -18.01 -16.57
CA ASP A 163 -1.76 -19.25 -17.00
C ASP A 163 -0.97 -20.53 -16.68
N GLU A 164 0.36 -20.49 -16.81
CA GLU A 164 1.28 -21.59 -16.48
C GLU A 164 1.33 -21.93 -14.98
N GLU A 165 0.78 -21.07 -14.11
CA GLU A 165 0.79 -21.22 -12.64
C GLU A 165 -0.57 -21.64 -12.05
N LEU A 166 -1.66 -21.63 -12.85
CA LEU A 166 -3.02 -21.85 -12.34
C LEU A 166 -3.19 -23.21 -11.64
N SER A 167 -2.56 -24.27 -12.15
CA SER A 167 -2.60 -25.61 -11.53
C SER A 167 -1.87 -25.66 -10.18
N GLN A 168 -0.79 -24.87 -10.02
CA GLN A 168 -0.12 -24.72 -8.72
C GLN A 168 -1.01 -23.93 -7.76
N ALA A 169 -1.70 -22.89 -8.26
CA ALA A 169 -2.62 -22.10 -7.47
C ALA A 169 -3.81 -22.94 -6.95
N GLU A 170 -4.42 -23.80 -7.77
CA GLU A 170 -5.46 -24.74 -7.33
C GLU A 170 -4.98 -25.67 -6.22
N SER A 171 -3.81 -26.29 -6.38
CA SER A 171 -3.21 -27.16 -5.36
C SER A 171 -3.00 -26.43 -4.02
N ILE A 172 -2.53 -25.19 -4.07
CA ILE A 172 -2.40 -24.34 -2.87
C ILE A 172 -3.75 -23.99 -2.26
N ILE A 173 -4.79 -23.68 -3.06
CA ILE A 173 -6.15 -23.41 -2.55
C ILE A 173 -6.70 -24.64 -1.82
N ARG A 174 -6.54 -25.84 -2.38
CA ARG A 174 -6.98 -27.10 -1.74
C ARG A 174 -6.27 -27.33 -0.40
N ALA A 175 -4.97 -27.10 -0.32
CA ALA A 175 -4.21 -27.22 0.93
C ALA A 175 -4.59 -26.15 1.97
N VAL A 176 -4.81 -24.91 1.55
CA VAL A 176 -5.27 -23.79 2.39
C VAL A 176 -6.66 -24.07 2.97
N ALA A 177 -7.58 -24.61 2.16
CA ALA A 177 -8.91 -25.04 2.59
C ALA A 177 -8.85 -26.25 3.54
N ALA A 178 -8.02 -27.26 3.25
CA ALA A 178 -7.85 -28.44 4.10
C ALA A 178 -7.20 -28.14 5.45
N ALA A 179 -6.45 -27.03 5.57
CA ALA A 179 -5.90 -26.53 6.82
C ALA A 179 -6.84 -25.57 7.58
N SER A 180 -8.09 -25.43 7.16
CA SER A 180 -9.11 -24.57 7.79
C SER A 180 -8.71 -23.10 7.94
N VAL A 181 -7.98 -22.55 6.96
CA VAL A 181 -7.62 -21.12 6.92
C VAL A 181 -8.89 -20.26 6.83
N ASP A 182 -9.00 -19.24 7.68
CA ASP A 182 -10.24 -18.47 7.85
C ASP A 182 -10.57 -17.58 6.64
N ALA A 183 -9.53 -17.03 5.98
CA ALA A 183 -9.67 -16.25 4.76
C ALA A 183 -8.40 -16.24 3.89
N VAL A 184 -8.58 -16.10 2.58
CA VAL A 184 -7.49 -15.78 1.64
C VAL A 184 -7.52 -14.31 1.21
N ILE A 185 -6.38 -13.64 1.28
CA ILE A 185 -6.20 -12.26 0.79
C ILE A 185 -5.68 -12.33 -0.65
N VAL A 186 -6.52 -11.98 -1.62
CA VAL A 186 -6.31 -12.23 -3.06
C VAL A 186 -6.21 -10.93 -3.86
N GLN A 187 -5.42 -10.91 -4.93
CA GLN A 187 -5.35 -9.78 -5.87
C GLN A 187 -5.95 -10.14 -7.25
N ASP A 188 -5.59 -11.30 -7.79
CA ASP A 188 -5.91 -11.70 -9.16
C ASP A 188 -7.40 -12.09 -9.33
N ILE A 189 -8.08 -11.52 -10.32
CA ILE A 189 -9.52 -11.73 -10.57
C ILE A 189 -9.81 -13.16 -11.06
N GLY A 190 -8.87 -13.77 -11.79
CA GLY A 190 -8.94 -15.19 -12.14
C GLY A 190 -8.77 -16.07 -10.92
N LEU A 191 -7.84 -15.72 -10.02
CA LEU A 191 -7.64 -16.46 -8.77
C LEU A 191 -8.84 -16.35 -7.81
N VAL A 192 -9.49 -15.18 -7.68
CA VAL A 192 -10.75 -15.07 -6.92
C VAL A 192 -11.80 -16.04 -7.49
N SER A 193 -11.93 -16.08 -8.81
CA SER A 193 -12.88 -16.97 -9.50
C SER A 193 -12.55 -18.46 -9.27
N LEU A 194 -11.26 -18.82 -9.25
CA LEU A 194 -10.80 -20.18 -8.98
C LEU A 194 -11.05 -20.59 -7.52
N VAL A 195 -10.77 -19.72 -6.54
CA VAL A 195 -11.11 -19.96 -5.11
C VAL A 195 -12.61 -20.18 -4.96
N ARG A 196 -13.45 -19.35 -5.60
CA ARG A 196 -14.92 -19.48 -5.54
C ARG A 196 -15.44 -20.81 -6.13
N ARG A 197 -14.71 -21.47 -7.04
CA ARG A 197 -15.06 -22.80 -7.58
C ARG A 197 -14.52 -23.93 -6.70
N VAL A 198 -13.24 -23.86 -6.33
CA VAL A 198 -12.52 -24.93 -5.60
C VAL A 198 -12.94 -25.01 -4.13
N ALA A 199 -13.19 -23.87 -3.48
CA ALA A 199 -13.51 -23.74 -2.07
C ALA A 199 -14.66 -22.72 -1.84
N PRO A 200 -15.90 -23.01 -2.28
CA PRO A 200 -17.02 -22.06 -2.30
C PRO A 200 -17.47 -21.46 -0.95
N ASN A 201 -17.03 -21.97 0.20
CA ASN A 201 -17.26 -21.37 1.53
C ASN A 201 -15.99 -20.82 2.22
N LEU A 202 -14.82 -20.82 1.56
CA LEU A 202 -13.64 -20.10 2.03
C LEU A 202 -13.83 -18.59 1.82
N SER A 203 -13.59 -17.79 2.87
CA SER A 203 -13.70 -16.32 2.80
C SER A 203 -12.60 -15.72 1.91
N ILE A 204 -12.96 -14.73 1.10
CA ILE A 204 -12.03 -14.03 0.22
C ILE A 204 -11.98 -12.55 0.61
N HIS A 205 -10.78 -12.05 0.90
CA HIS A 205 -10.52 -10.65 1.20
C HIS A 205 -9.79 -10.02 0.01
N GLY A 206 -10.36 -8.98 -0.59
CA GLY A 206 -9.74 -8.26 -1.71
C GLY A 206 -8.51 -7.46 -1.27
N SER A 207 -7.34 -7.78 -1.80
CA SER A 207 -6.08 -7.10 -1.52
C SER A 207 -6.11 -5.62 -1.93
N THR A 208 -5.36 -4.77 -1.23
CA THR A 208 -5.12 -3.37 -1.61
C THR A 208 -4.54 -3.23 -3.02
N GLN A 209 -3.89 -4.29 -3.52
CA GLN A 209 -3.38 -4.34 -4.89
C GLN A 209 -4.46 -4.59 -5.97
N MET A 210 -5.73 -4.80 -5.59
CA MET A 210 -6.88 -4.68 -6.50
C MET A 210 -7.22 -3.20 -6.83
N SER A 211 -6.46 -2.24 -6.29
CA SER A 211 -6.61 -0.80 -6.51
C SER A 211 -7.98 -0.23 -6.12
N VAL A 212 -8.67 -0.87 -5.17
CA VAL A 212 -10.02 -0.49 -4.69
C VAL A 212 -9.98 0.88 -4.01
N THR A 213 -10.47 1.89 -4.73
CA THR A 213 -10.37 3.32 -4.39
C THR A 213 -11.71 4.05 -4.39
N SER A 214 -12.78 3.40 -4.85
CA SER A 214 -14.17 3.89 -4.74
C SER A 214 -15.13 2.77 -4.27
N PRO A 215 -16.33 3.10 -3.76
CA PRO A 215 -17.31 2.10 -3.30
C PRO A 215 -17.76 1.15 -4.42
N GLU A 216 -17.80 1.61 -5.67
CA GLU A 216 -18.15 0.76 -6.81
C GLU A 216 -17.03 -0.25 -7.15
N GLY A 217 -15.78 0.05 -6.79
CA GLY A 217 -14.69 -0.91 -6.80
C GLY A 217 -14.80 -1.97 -5.70
N ALA A 218 -15.29 -1.59 -4.51
CA ALA A 218 -15.59 -2.54 -3.45
C ALA A 218 -16.77 -3.45 -3.84
N GLU A 219 -17.84 -2.89 -4.39
CA GLU A 219 -18.97 -3.65 -4.93
C GLU A 219 -18.58 -4.59 -6.08
N PHE A 220 -17.65 -4.19 -6.96
CA PHE A 220 -17.09 -5.10 -7.97
C PHE A 220 -16.36 -6.29 -7.34
N ALA A 221 -15.59 -6.06 -6.26
CA ALA A 221 -14.97 -7.15 -5.50
C ALA A 221 -16.04 -8.04 -4.80
N ARG A 222 -17.11 -7.44 -4.26
CA ARG A 222 -18.26 -8.17 -3.68
C ARG A 222 -18.91 -9.11 -4.70
N GLU A 223 -19.13 -8.61 -5.91
CA GLU A 223 -19.73 -9.37 -7.02
C GLU A 223 -18.82 -10.49 -7.56
N LEU A 224 -17.50 -10.42 -7.33
CA LEU A 224 -16.57 -11.52 -7.56
C LEU A 224 -16.55 -12.54 -6.41
N GLY A 225 -17.02 -12.16 -5.22
CA GLY A 225 -17.13 -13.03 -4.04
C GLY A 225 -16.28 -12.62 -2.84
N CYS A 226 -15.73 -11.40 -2.81
CA CYS A 226 -14.99 -10.89 -1.64
C CYS A 226 -15.95 -10.40 -0.54
N SER A 227 -15.76 -10.86 0.71
CA SER A 227 -16.50 -10.40 1.90
C SER A 227 -15.95 -9.07 2.46
N ARG A 228 -14.64 -8.88 2.33
CA ARG A 228 -13.86 -7.74 2.85
C ARG A 228 -12.97 -7.18 1.75
N VAL A 229 -12.67 -5.88 1.78
CA VAL A 229 -11.65 -5.26 0.91
C VAL A 229 -10.67 -4.42 1.73
N VAL A 230 -9.38 -4.60 1.44
CA VAL A 230 -8.33 -3.69 1.91
C VAL A 230 -8.28 -2.53 0.94
N VAL A 231 -8.73 -1.35 1.36
CA VAL A 231 -8.84 -0.20 0.44
C VAL A 231 -7.49 0.43 0.11
N GLY A 232 -7.48 1.35 -0.86
CA GLY A 232 -6.30 2.16 -1.20
C GLY A 232 -5.76 2.93 0.00
N ARG A 233 -4.43 2.95 0.16
CA ARG A 233 -3.73 3.66 1.25
C ARG A 233 -3.71 5.16 1.06
N GLU A 234 -4.17 5.60 -0.11
CA GLU A 234 -4.24 6.96 -0.60
C GLU A 234 -5.55 7.66 -0.23
N LEU A 235 -6.49 6.94 0.41
CA LEU A 235 -7.79 7.44 0.85
C LEU A 235 -7.71 8.19 2.20
N SER A 236 -8.52 9.24 2.34
CA SER A 236 -8.72 9.92 3.63
C SER A 236 -9.82 9.26 4.46
N THR A 237 -9.90 9.57 5.77
CA THR A 237 -11.00 9.13 6.65
C THR A 237 -12.38 9.53 6.13
N ARG A 238 -12.47 10.68 5.44
CA ARG A 238 -13.70 11.12 4.73
C ARG A 238 -14.04 10.21 3.57
N ASP A 239 -13.05 9.80 2.77
CA ASP A 239 -13.26 8.92 1.63
C ASP A 239 -13.72 7.55 2.12
N ILE A 240 -13.03 7.00 3.13
CA ILE A 240 -13.37 5.74 3.82
C ILE A 240 -14.81 5.77 4.36
N SER A 241 -15.22 6.85 5.03
CA SER A 241 -16.60 7.02 5.52
C SER A 241 -17.64 6.97 4.40
N THR A 242 -17.28 7.28 3.15
CA THR A 242 -18.20 7.19 2.00
C THR A 242 -18.40 5.74 1.56
N PHE A 243 -17.43 4.84 1.79
CA PHE A 243 -17.65 3.39 1.57
C PHE A 243 -18.70 2.85 2.54
N TYR A 244 -18.59 3.17 3.83
CA TYR A 244 -19.52 2.68 4.86
C TYR A 244 -20.99 3.04 4.57
N GLU A 245 -21.24 4.26 4.06
CA GLU A 245 -22.58 4.70 3.64
C GLU A 245 -23.06 4.06 2.32
N ALA A 246 -22.18 3.50 1.48
CA ALA A 246 -22.48 3.11 0.10
C ALA A 246 -22.31 1.61 -0.26
N THR A 247 -21.59 0.82 0.54
CA THR A 247 -21.36 -0.62 0.31
C THR A 247 -21.46 -1.44 1.59
N ASP A 248 -21.89 -2.70 1.48
CA ASP A 248 -21.99 -3.66 2.60
C ASP A 248 -20.72 -4.50 2.78
N VAL A 249 -19.69 -4.29 1.96
CA VAL A 249 -18.38 -4.95 2.10
C VAL A 249 -17.66 -4.44 3.34
N GLU A 250 -17.03 -5.35 4.10
CA GLU A 250 -16.18 -4.96 5.22
C GLU A 250 -14.95 -4.18 4.76
N ILE A 251 -14.69 -3.03 5.39
CA ILE A 251 -13.58 -2.14 5.02
C ILE A 251 -12.38 -2.38 5.92
N GLU A 252 -11.28 -2.84 5.33
CA GLU A 252 -9.98 -3.01 5.99
C GLU A 252 -9.03 -1.88 5.57
N VAL A 253 -8.34 -1.28 6.54
CA VAL A 253 -7.45 -0.13 6.32
C VAL A 253 -6.06 -0.43 6.87
N PHE A 254 -5.02 -0.14 6.07
CA PHE A 254 -3.66 -0.10 6.61
C PHE A 254 -3.53 1.08 7.58
N VAL A 255 -3.18 0.81 8.84
CA VAL A 255 -3.03 1.84 9.88
C VAL A 255 -1.57 2.16 10.19
N HIS A 256 -0.64 1.24 9.87
CA HIS A 256 0.75 1.40 10.28
C HIS A 256 1.75 0.74 9.33
N GLY A 257 2.97 1.29 9.31
CA GLY A 257 4.14 0.70 8.66
C GLY A 257 4.43 1.24 7.26
N ALA A 258 5.06 0.42 6.42
CA ALA A 258 5.74 0.88 5.22
C ALA A 258 4.78 1.41 4.13
N LEU A 259 4.61 2.74 4.05
CA LEU A 259 3.77 3.40 3.05
C LEU A 259 4.40 3.32 1.64
N CYS A 260 3.57 3.08 0.64
CA CYS A 260 3.93 3.11 -0.78
C CYS A 260 3.67 4.51 -1.35
N VAL A 261 4.44 4.92 -2.36
CA VAL A 261 4.17 6.18 -3.10
C VAL A 261 3.18 5.98 -4.24
N SER A 262 3.19 4.77 -4.82
CA SER A 262 2.38 4.38 -5.98
C SER A 262 1.16 3.61 -5.52
N TYR A 263 0.03 3.85 -6.18
CA TYR A 263 -1.20 3.09 -6.00
C TYR A 263 -0.91 1.59 -6.10
N SER A 264 -1.41 0.83 -5.12
CA SER A 264 -1.13 -0.60 -5.03
C SER A 264 -1.77 -1.36 -6.20
N GLY A 265 -0.99 -2.21 -6.87
CA GLY A 265 -1.38 -2.87 -8.13
C GLY A 265 -1.04 -2.09 -9.39
N GLN A 266 -0.48 -0.87 -9.30
CA GLN A 266 -0.28 0.06 -10.42
C GLN A 266 1.18 0.59 -10.47
N CYS A 267 2.18 -0.28 -10.28
CA CYS A 267 3.59 0.12 -10.26
C CYS A 267 4.48 -0.85 -11.06
N PHE A 268 4.96 -0.38 -12.22
CA PHE A 268 5.70 -1.19 -13.19
C PHE A 268 7.23 -0.93 -13.18
N SER A 269 7.72 0.00 -12.35
CA SER A 269 9.16 0.35 -12.23
C SER A 269 10.12 -0.82 -12.11
N SER A 270 9.79 -1.81 -11.27
CA SER A 270 10.67 -2.96 -11.02
C SER A 270 10.61 -4.00 -12.15
N GLU A 271 9.53 -4.02 -12.94
CA GLU A 271 9.42 -4.84 -14.15
C GLU A 271 10.26 -4.21 -15.27
N ALA A 272 9.99 -2.94 -15.58
CA ALA A 272 10.63 -2.15 -16.64
C ALA A 272 12.17 -2.21 -16.63
N TRP A 273 12.78 -2.15 -15.44
CA TRP A 273 14.24 -2.08 -15.31
C TRP A 273 14.92 -3.42 -14.95
N GLY A 274 14.15 -4.44 -14.55
CA GLY A 274 14.74 -5.61 -13.88
C GLY A 274 14.09 -6.96 -14.12
N GLY A 275 12.93 -7.04 -14.80
CA GLY A 275 12.20 -8.31 -14.90
C GLY A 275 11.62 -8.78 -13.55
N ARG A 276 11.22 -7.82 -12.69
CA ARG A 276 10.86 -8.05 -11.28
C ARG A 276 9.51 -7.41 -10.93
N SER A 277 8.41 -8.06 -11.29
CA SER A 277 7.06 -7.55 -11.02
C SER A 277 6.85 -7.16 -9.55
N ALA A 278 6.56 -5.88 -9.33
CA ALA A 278 6.20 -5.38 -8.01
C ALA A 278 4.83 -5.94 -7.57
N ASN A 279 3.92 -6.15 -8.53
CA ASN A 279 2.61 -6.77 -8.34
C ASN A 279 2.70 -8.26 -7.94
N ARG A 280 3.81 -8.94 -8.28
CA ARG A 280 4.16 -10.30 -7.81
C ARG A 280 5.07 -10.34 -6.58
N GLY A 281 5.33 -9.20 -5.95
CA GLY A 281 6.11 -9.10 -4.70
C GLY A 281 7.62 -9.01 -4.87
N GLN A 282 8.12 -8.96 -6.11
CA GLN A 282 9.57 -8.86 -6.40
C GLN A 282 10.13 -7.44 -6.25
N CYS A 283 9.28 -6.45 -5.90
CA CYS A 283 9.57 -5.01 -5.87
C CYS A 283 11.00 -4.64 -5.43
N ALA A 284 11.72 -3.98 -6.34
CA ALA A 284 13.09 -3.50 -6.15
C ALA A 284 13.18 -2.21 -5.31
N GLN A 285 12.03 -1.59 -4.99
CA GLN A 285 11.93 -0.33 -4.24
C GLN A 285 12.53 0.89 -4.97
N ALA A 286 12.38 0.95 -6.30
CA ALA A 286 12.83 2.06 -7.16
C ALA A 286 12.48 3.47 -6.66
N CYS A 287 11.33 3.65 -5.99
CA CYS A 287 10.93 4.93 -5.37
C CYS A 287 11.81 5.38 -4.17
N ARG A 288 12.76 4.53 -3.75
CA ARG A 288 13.76 4.80 -2.70
C ARG A 288 15.15 5.13 -3.25
N LEU A 289 15.31 5.19 -4.56
CA LEU A 289 16.52 5.71 -5.21
C LEU A 289 16.56 7.26 -5.12
N PRO A 290 17.75 7.87 -5.21
CA PRO A 290 17.86 9.31 -5.39
C PRO A 290 17.41 9.71 -6.80
N TYR A 291 16.77 10.87 -6.92
CA TYR A 291 16.38 11.48 -8.19
C TYR A 291 16.71 12.98 -8.18
N GLY A 292 17.21 13.50 -9.30
CA GLY A 292 17.26 14.94 -9.56
C GLY A 292 15.90 15.46 -10.04
N LEU A 293 15.54 16.69 -9.66
CA LEU A 293 14.33 17.33 -10.16
C LEU A 293 14.67 18.21 -11.37
N VAL A 294 14.26 17.82 -12.56
CA VAL A 294 14.43 18.60 -13.78
C VAL A 294 13.13 19.35 -14.08
N VAL A 295 13.25 20.66 -14.32
CA VAL A 295 12.12 21.57 -14.56
C VAL A 295 12.42 22.38 -15.81
N ASN A 296 11.58 22.25 -16.85
CA ASN A 296 11.73 22.91 -18.15
C ASN A 296 13.16 22.72 -18.75
N GLY A 297 13.65 21.47 -18.76
CA GLY A 297 14.99 21.11 -19.27
C GLY A 297 16.17 21.40 -18.32
N HIS A 298 15.95 22.06 -17.18
CA HIS A 298 17.03 22.44 -16.25
C HIS A 298 16.94 21.68 -14.93
N ILE A 299 18.05 21.08 -14.48
CA ILE A 299 18.13 20.49 -13.13
C ILE A 299 18.06 21.59 -12.06
N LYS A 300 17.11 21.44 -11.14
CA LYS A 300 16.92 22.34 -10.00
C LYS A 300 17.80 21.88 -8.84
N ASP A 301 18.48 22.82 -8.18
CA ASP A 301 19.15 22.54 -6.92
C ASP A 301 18.12 22.27 -5.81
N MET A 302 18.32 21.16 -5.11
CA MET A 302 17.46 20.63 -4.05
C MET A 302 18.25 20.35 -2.75
N GLY A 303 19.55 20.66 -2.70
CA GLY A 303 20.41 20.43 -1.54
C GLY A 303 20.49 18.96 -1.10
N ASP A 304 20.00 18.66 0.10
CA ASP A 304 19.94 17.30 0.66
C ASP A 304 18.67 16.53 0.27
N VAL A 305 17.70 17.18 -0.39
CA VAL A 305 16.42 16.59 -0.79
C VAL A 305 16.58 15.80 -2.10
N LYS A 306 16.96 14.54 -1.98
CA LYS A 306 17.28 13.63 -3.11
C LYS A 306 16.23 12.53 -3.34
N TYR A 307 15.44 12.17 -2.33
CA TYR A 307 14.56 11.00 -2.35
C TYR A 307 13.11 11.39 -2.67
N LEU A 308 12.92 11.96 -3.86
CA LEU A 308 11.70 12.67 -4.30
C LEU A 308 10.42 11.81 -4.37
N LEU A 309 10.56 10.48 -4.32
CA LEU A 309 9.45 9.51 -4.32
C LEU A 309 9.37 8.64 -3.05
N SER A 310 10.16 8.92 -2.00
CA SER A 310 10.18 8.11 -0.77
C SER A 310 9.35 8.77 0.36
N PRO A 311 8.11 8.32 0.62
CA PRO A 311 7.31 8.83 1.73
C PRO A 311 7.85 8.39 3.09
N GLN A 312 7.45 9.15 4.12
CA GLN A 312 7.48 8.73 5.52
C GLN A 312 6.63 7.47 5.76
N ASP A 313 6.80 6.82 6.91
CA ASP A 313 6.01 5.64 7.28
C ASP A 313 4.65 6.00 7.89
N LEU A 314 3.66 5.16 7.64
CA LEU A 314 2.28 5.38 8.09
C LEU A 314 2.17 5.09 9.59
N MET A 315 1.49 5.98 10.30
CA MET A 315 1.13 5.85 11.70
C MET A 315 -0.22 6.56 11.92
N ALA A 316 -1.23 5.81 12.36
CA ALA A 316 -2.61 6.26 12.51
C ALA A 316 -3.21 5.97 13.90
N VAL A 317 -2.38 5.67 14.92
CA VAL A 317 -2.87 5.24 16.25
C VAL A 317 -3.69 6.33 16.94
N GLU A 318 -3.29 7.60 16.78
CA GLU A 318 -4.03 8.77 17.26
C GLU A 318 -5.33 9.03 16.47
N MET A 319 -5.50 8.41 15.30
CA MET A 319 -6.70 8.50 14.44
C MET A 319 -7.63 7.29 14.58
N VAL A 320 -7.36 6.36 15.50
CA VAL A 320 -8.22 5.21 15.77
C VAL A 320 -9.68 5.63 16.06
N PRO A 321 -9.98 6.66 16.87
CA PRO A 321 -11.36 7.13 17.08
C PRO A 321 -12.04 7.61 15.78
N GLU A 322 -11.32 8.35 14.93
CA GLU A 322 -11.82 8.80 13.63
C GLU A 322 -12.06 7.63 12.66
N LEU A 323 -11.18 6.61 12.65
CA LEU A 323 -11.30 5.43 11.80
C LEU A 323 -12.44 4.49 12.24
N ILE A 324 -12.63 4.29 13.55
CA ILE A 324 -13.82 3.61 14.11
C ILE A 324 -15.09 4.31 13.60
N ASN A 325 -15.14 5.64 13.69
CA ASN A 325 -16.32 6.41 13.28
C ASN A 325 -16.50 6.51 11.75
N ALA A 326 -15.45 6.26 10.96
CA ALA A 326 -15.54 6.08 9.51
C ALA A 326 -16.03 4.68 9.10
N GLY A 327 -16.29 3.77 10.05
CA GLY A 327 -16.85 2.44 9.79
C GLY A 327 -15.84 1.39 9.33
N VAL A 328 -14.55 1.56 9.68
CA VAL A 328 -13.52 0.57 9.40
C VAL A 328 -13.74 -0.68 10.25
N ALA A 329 -13.79 -1.85 9.62
CA ALA A 329 -13.99 -3.14 10.29
C ALA A 329 -12.67 -3.79 10.74
N CYS A 330 -11.54 -3.44 10.11
CA CYS A 330 -10.25 -4.06 10.42
C CYS A 330 -9.07 -3.10 10.21
N PHE A 331 -8.15 -3.07 11.19
CA PHE A 331 -6.91 -2.30 11.21
C PHE A 331 -5.73 -3.20 10.88
N LYS A 332 -5.15 -3.04 9.68
CA LYS A 332 -4.02 -3.84 9.21
C LYS A 332 -2.67 -3.16 9.46
N ILE A 333 -1.74 -3.89 10.07
CA ILE A 333 -0.37 -3.43 10.33
C ILE A 333 0.60 -4.02 9.30
N GLU A 334 1.32 -3.20 8.53
CA GLU A 334 2.28 -3.70 7.52
C GLU A 334 3.66 -4.02 8.13
N GLY A 335 3.94 -5.32 8.32
CA GLY A 335 5.17 -5.74 9.02
C GLY A 335 5.77 -7.11 8.67
N ARG A 336 5.36 -7.81 7.60
CA ARG A 336 5.86 -9.18 7.30
C ARG A 336 7.37 -9.28 6.97
N LEU A 337 8.08 -8.16 6.90
CA LEU A 337 9.54 -8.06 6.71
C LEU A 337 10.23 -7.45 7.95
N LYS A 338 9.67 -7.68 9.15
CA LYS A 338 10.10 -7.08 10.42
C LYS A 338 10.41 -8.13 11.48
N GLY A 339 11.21 -7.75 12.47
CA GLY A 339 11.45 -8.57 13.66
C GLY A 339 10.20 -8.66 14.55
N PRO A 340 10.11 -9.67 15.41
CA PRO A 340 8.99 -9.86 16.33
C PRO A 340 8.81 -8.67 17.30
N GLU A 341 9.88 -7.95 17.64
CA GLU A 341 9.83 -6.73 18.48
C GLU A 341 8.91 -5.64 17.88
N TYR A 342 8.94 -5.47 16.56
CA TYR A 342 8.07 -4.51 15.85
C TYR A 342 6.62 -4.98 15.84
N VAL A 343 6.40 -6.27 15.61
CA VAL A 343 5.06 -6.86 15.56
C VAL A 343 4.39 -6.75 16.92
N ALA A 344 5.11 -7.07 18.00
CA ALA A 344 4.60 -6.95 19.37
C ALA A 344 4.30 -5.49 19.76
N LEU A 345 5.21 -4.54 19.47
CA LEU A 345 5.00 -3.12 19.81
C LEU A 345 3.83 -2.51 19.05
N THR A 346 3.77 -2.73 17.74
CA THR A 346 2.73 -2.12 16.92
C THR A 346 1.36 -2.72 17.22
N THR A 347 1.26 -4.04 17.38
CA THR A 347 0.01 -4.72 17.71
C THR A 347 -0.54 -4.27 19.07
N SER A 348 0.29 -4.22 20.12
CA SER A 348 -0.15 -3.80 21.46
C SER A 348 -0.58 -2.33 21.52
N MET A 349 0.08 -1.45 20.75
CA MET A 349 -0.31 -0.04 20.62
C MET A 349 -1.70 0.11 19.98
N TYR A 350 -2.00 -0.61 18.89
CA TYR A 350 -3.33 -0.56 18.27
C TYR A 350 -4.39 -1.30 19.09
N ARG A 351 -4.08 -2.40 19.78
CA ARG A 351 -4.97 -3.06 20.75
C ARG A 351 -5.43 -2.07 21.81
N ARG A 352 -4.47 -1.46 22.53
CA ARG A 352 -4.73 -0.45 23.58
C ARG A 352 -5.58 0.73 23.06
N ALA A 353 -5.15 1.36 21.96
CA ALA A 353 -5.87 2.49 21.39
C ALA A 353 -7.29 2.13 20.91
N THR A 354 -7.50 0.92 20.39
CA THR A 354 -8.82 0.46 19.91
C THR A 354 -9.73 0.02 21.05
N ASP A 355 -9.18 -0.49 22.16
CA ASP A 355 -9.97 -0.84 23.34
C ASP A 355 -10.44 0.41 24.08
N GLU A 356 -9.53 1.34 24.37
CA GLU A 356 -9.87 2.63 24.99
C GLU A 356 -10.85 3.44 24.11
N ALA A 357 -10.67 3.43 22.79
CA ALA A 357 -11.59 4.02 21.83
C ALA A 357 -12.83 3.16 21.49
N TRP A 358 -13.01 1.97 22.11
CA TRP A 358 -14.28 1.24 22.09
C TRP A 358 -15.06 1.44 23.39
N GLU A 359 -14.38 1.39 24.54
CA GLU A 359 -14.98 1.65 25.84
C GLU A 359 -15.49 3.10 25.93
N ALA A 360 -14.72 4.08 25.44
CA ALA A 360 -15.16 5.48 25.33
C ALA A 360 -16.41 5.68 24.44
N ARG A 361 -16.75 4.72 23.57
CA ARG A 361 -18.01 4.71 22.79
C ARG A 361 -19.23 4.51 23.70
N GLY A 362 -19.04 3.79 24.80
CA GLY A 362 -20.09 2.99 25.46
C GLY A 362 -20.13 1.54 24.98
N GLY A 363 -19.05 1.05 24.35
CA GLY A 363 -18.95 -0.30 23.79
C GLY A 363 -20.07 -0.63 22.80
N ASP A 364 -20.54 -1.88 22.84
CA ASP A 364 -21.53 -2.43 21.91
C ASP A 364 -22.96 -1.89 22.14
N ASN A 365 -23.19 -1.21 23.26
CA ASN A 365 -24.50 -0.84 23.80
C ASN A 365 -25.00 0.56 23.40
N ARG A 366 -24.56 1.13 22.26
CA ARG A 366 -25.04 2.45 21.78
C ARG A 366 -25.17 2.60 20.27
N ASP A 367 -26.38 2.93 19.83
CA ASP A 367 -26.70 3.49 18.49
C ASP A 367 -26.49 5.02 18.42
N GLY A 368 -25.98 5.63 19.48
CA GLY A 368 -25.82 7.08 19.62
C GLY A 368 -24.63 7.67 18.82
N PRO A 369 -24.67 8.97 18.47
CA PRO A 369 -23.53 9.66 17.89
C PRO A 369 -22.38 9.79 18.89
N TRP A 370 -21.15 9.67 18.39
CA TRP A 370 -19.93 9.76 19.18
C TRP A 370 -19.74 11.15 19.85
N PRO A 371 -19.27 11.24 21.11
CA PRO A 371 -18.88 12.51 21.74
C PRO A 371 -17.65 13.11 21.03
N HIS A 372 -17.91 14.01 20.09
CA HIS A 372 -17.12 14.40 18.90
C HIS A 372 -15.63 14.85 19.05
N LYS A 373 -14.98 14.66 20.21
CA LYS A 373 -13.63 15.17 20.54
C LYS A 373 -12.74 14.28 21.43
N SER A 374 -13.12 13.03 21.75
CA SER A 374 -12.22 12.13 22.49
C SER A 374 -11.09 11.64 21.58
N LYS A 375 -9.96 12.36 21.59
CA LYS A 375 -8.73 11.89 20.96
C LYS A 375 -8.07 10.83 21.83
N TRP A 376 -7.58 9.77 21.20
CA TRP A 376 -6.54 8.96 21.81
C TRP A 376 -5.20 9.69 21.64
N VAL A 377 -4.37 9.72 22.69
CA VAL A 377 -3.13 10.51 22.72
C VAL A 377 -1.95 9.56 22.90
N LEU A 378 -1.09 9.50 21.88
CA LEU A 378 0.17 8.76 21.95
C LEU A 378 1.12 9.48 22.90
N SER A 379 1.75 8.76 23.83
CA SER A 379 2.78 9.37 24.69
C SER A 379 4.08 9.62 23.92
N ASP A 380 4.85 10.63 24.31
CA ASP A 380 6.15 10.92 23.67
C ASP A 380 7.09 9.70 23.74
N ALA A 381 7.04 8.94 24.84
CA ALA A 381 7.80 7.70 25.00
C ALA A 381 7.37 6.60 24.01
N ASP A 382 6.06 6.37 23.85
CA ASP A 382 5.54 5.41 22.87
C ASP A 382 5.84 5.85 21.42
N ARG A 383 5.83 7.16 21.15
CA ARG A 383 6.19 7.75 19.85
C ARG A 383 7.68 7.56 19.55
N ILE A 384 8.53 7.76 20.55
CA ILE A 384 9.98 7.48 20.49
C ILE A 384 10.21 5.99 20.26
N ASP A 385 9.56 5.09 20.99
CA ASP A 385 9.67 3.64 20.80
C ASP A 385 9.29 3.23 19.36
N LEU A 386 8.14 3.69 18.85
CA LEU A 386 7.70 3.39 17.48
C LEU A 386 8.71 3.89 16.44
N ALA A 387 9.19 5.12 16.56
CA ALA A 387 10.19 5.69 15.66
C ALA A 387 11.57 5.01 15.79
N GLN A 388 11.92 4.52 17.00
CA GLN A 388 13.16 3.81 17.29
C GLN A 388 13.19 2.42 16.68
N VAL A 389 12.06 1.71 16.63
CA VAL A 389 11.98 0.37 16.03
C VAL A 389 11.82 0.46 14.51
N PHE A 390 10.94 1.34 14.00
CA PHE A 390 10.92 1.66 12.57
C PHE A 390 10.18 2.93 12.17
N ALA A 391 10.92 3.82 11.50
CA ALA A 391 10.40 4.97 10.73
C ALA A 391 11.35 5.29 9.56
N ARG A 392 10.88 6.01 8.54
CA ARG A 392 11.62 6.40 7.31
C ARG A 392 11.26 7.82 6.89
N GLY A 393 12.03 8.41 5.96
CA GLY A 393 11.75 9.77 5.47
C GLY A 393 12.01 10.85 6.52
N GLN A 394 12.87 10.53 7.48
CA GLN A 394 13.18 11.32 8.67
C GLN A 394 14.07 12.52 8.29
N ASP A 395 13.88 13.68 8.95
CA ASP A 395 14.73 14.86 8.78
C ASP A 395 14.96 15.60 10.12
N ALA A 396 15.46 16.84 10.08
CA ALA A 396 15.77 17.59 11.30
C ALA A 396 14.54 17.98 12.15
N ASP A 397 13.35 17.93 11.56
CA ASP A 397 12.09 18.39 12.16
C ASP A 397 11.01 17.28 12.19
N HIS A 398 11.24 16.13 11.54
CA HIS A 398 10.28 15.02 11.40
C HIS A 398 10.92 13.67 11.73
N ASP A 399 10.27 12.89 12.60
CA ASP A 399 10.70 11.57 13.07
C ASP A 399 10.45 10.43 12.07
N GLY A 400 9.73 10.67 10.98
CA GLY A 400 9.43 9.65 9.96
C GLY A 400 8.08 8.95 10.10
N LEU A 401 7.26 9.35 11.07
CA LEU A 401 5.90 8.83 11.28
C LEU A 401 4.86 9.87 10.86
N THR A 402 3.92 9.49 9.99
CA THR A 402 2.89 10.38 9.45
C THR A 402 1.52 9.69 9.39
N PRO A 403 0.40 10.42 9.56
CA PRO A 403 -0.95 9.98 9.17
C PRO A 403 -1.10 9.61 7.68
N GLY A 404 -0.07 9.83 6.86
CA GLY A 404 -0.08 9.55 5.43
C GLY A 404 -1.16 10.39 4.74
N PHE A 405 -2.08 9.71 4.07
CA PHE A 405 -3.20 10.29 3.34
C PHE A 405 -4.52 10.33 4.14
N LEU A 406 -4.55 9.84 5.38
CA LEU A 406 -5.79 9.75 6.17
C LEU A 406 -6.43 11.11 6.47
N GLU A 407 -5.64 12.19 6.51
CA GLU A 407 -6.10 13.58 6.62
C GLU A 407 -6.25 14.29 5.26
N GLY A 408 -6.07 13.57 4.15
CA GLY A 408 -6.02 14.09 2.78
C GLY A 408 -4.60 14.18 2.21
N PRO A 409 -4.43 14.79 1.00
CA PRO A 409 -3.20 14.67 0.22
C PRO A 409 -1.91 15.23 0.86
N MET A 410 -2.04 16.25 1.71
CA MET A 410 -1.02 16.82 2.61
C MET A 410 0.43 16.80 2.07
N HIS A 411 0.61 17.25 0.83
CA HIS A 411 1.79 16.92 0.04
C HIS A 411 3.12 17.36 0.69
N GLN A 412 3.14 18.47 1.44
CA GLN A 412 4.35 19.01 2.10
C GLN A 412 4.85 18.16 3.28
N ARG A 413 3.97 17.35 3.88
CA ARG A 413 4.32 16.46 5.00
C ARG A 413 4.75 15.07 4.51
N LEU A 414 4.13 14.55 3.46
CA LEU A 414 4.26 13.15 3.06
C LEU A 414 5.70 12.74 2.68
N VAL A 415 6.34 13.51 1.80
CA VAL A 415 7.68 13.22 1.26
C VAL A 415 8.64 14.33 1.70
N ARG A 416 9.51 14.00 2.66
CA ARG A 416 10.55 14.92 3.14
C ARG A 416 11.76 14.93 2.21
N GLY A 417 12.21 13.74 1.80
CA GLY A 417 13.19 13.54 0.73
C GLY A 417 14.66 13.51 1.14
N ARG A 418 15.00 13.66 2.43
CA ARG A 418 16.40 13.59 2.91
C ARG A 418 16.97 12.17 2.94
N ALA A 419 16.20 11.17 3.42
CA ALA A 419 16.66 9.79 3.49
C ALA A 419 15.55 8.74 3.28
N PRO A 420 15.81 7.62 2.56
CA PRO A 420 14.83 6.57 2.28
C PRO A 420 14.84 5.42 3.31
N LYS A 421 15.86 5.40 4.17
CA LYS A 421 16.15 4.35 5.14
C LYS A 421 15.84 4.80 6.57
N HIS A 422 15.68 3.83 7.46
CA HIS A 422 15.51 4.06 8.89
C HIS A 422 16.85 4.38 9.56
N ARG A 423 16.83 5.30 10.53
CA ARG A 423 18.01 5.77 11.29
C ARG A 423 17.87 5.61 12.81
N GLY A 424 16.69 5.26 13.32
CA GLY A 424 16.34 5.39 14.72
C GLY A 424 15.80 6.79 15.05
N VAL A 425 16.05 7.32 16.25
CA VAL A 425 15.46 8.59 16.73
C VAL A 425 16.48 9.73 16.68
N LEU A 426 16.07 10.94 16.27
CA LEU A 426 16.93 12.12 16.29
C LEU A 426 17.20 12.53 17.74
N ILE A 427 18.48 12.58 18.13
CA ILE A 427 18.92 13.00 19.48
C ILE A 427 19.63 14.36 19.49
N GLY A 428 20.08 14.87 18.34
CA GLY A 428 20.79 16.15 18.31
C GLY A 428 21.49 16.47 17.00
N LYS A 429 22.44 17.41 17.07
CA LYS A 429 23.34 17.78 15.95
C LYS A 429 24.80 17.87 16.41
N VAL A 430 25.73 17.50 15.55
CA VAL A 430 27.17 17.69 15.78
C VAL A 430 27.49 19.19 15.81
N ILE A 431 28.32 19.61 16.76
CA ILE A 431 28.84 20.98 16.86
C ILE A 431 30.38 21.05 16.81
N GLY A 432 31.06 19.91 16.97
CA GLY A 432 32.52 19.81 16.87
C GLY A 432 32.97 18.35 16.80
N CYS A 433 34.19 18.13 16.31
CA CYS A 433 34.86 16.83 16.37
C CYS A 433 36.35 17.05 16.65
N ASN A 434 36.86 16.42 17.69
CA ASN A 434 38.25 16.48 18.12
C ASN A 434 38.91 15.12 17.89
N THR A 435 40.12 15.13 17.33
CA THR A 435 40.87 13.92 16.94
C THR A 435 42.28 13.87 17.55
N ARG A 436 42.61 14.80 18.46
CA ARG A 436 43.95 14.91 19.07
C ARG A 436 44.23 13.86 20.14
N CYS A 437 43.19 13.38 20.83
CA CYS A 437 43.28 12.48 21.99
C CYS A 437 42.18 11.41 21.89
N GLY A 438 42.27 10.57 20.86
CA GLY A 438 41.14 9.78 20.36
C GLY A 438 40.12 10.64 19.61
N VAL A 439 39.10 9.99 19.03
CA VAL A 439 37.98 10.70 18.37
C VAL A 439 36.88 11.00 19.39
N ARG A 440 36.61 12.29 19.59
CA ARG A 440 35.50 12.79 20.41
C ARG A 440 34.58 13.64 19.56
N VAL A 441 33.30 13.29 19.50
CA VAL A 441 32.31 14.07 18.74
C VAL A 441 31.50 14.90 19.72
N THR A 442 31.68 16.23 19.67
CA THR A 442 30.90 17.16 20.49
C THR A 442 29.52 17.35 19.86
N VAL A 443 28.48 16.95 20.56
CA VAL A 443 27.08 17.00 20.12
C VAL A 443 26.28 17.96 20.98
N ARG A 444 25.30 18.63 20.37
CA ARG A 444 24.23 19.32 21.09
C ARG A 444 22.98 18.46 21.05
N LEU A 445 22.60 17.91 22.20
CA LEU A 445 21.41 17.06 22.36
C LEU A 445 20.15 17.92 22.51
N ARG A 446 19.01 17.43 22.04
CA ARG A 446 17.68 18.09 22.10
C ARG A 446 16.55 17.07 22.07
N GLY A 447 15.45 17.39 22.76
CA GLY A 447 14.23 16.58 22.79
C GLY A 447 14.30 15.42 23.79
N SER A 448 13.25 14.59 23.82
CA SER A 448 13.01 13.63 24.91
C SER A 448 13.71 12.27 24.76
N ALA A 449 14.59 12.09 23.77
CA ALA A 449 15.23 10.80 23.48
C ALA A 449 16.56 10.65 24.23
N GLU A 450 16.61 9.71 25.17
CA GLU A 450 17.74 9.55 26.11
C GLU A 450 19.01 8.98 25.47
N VAL A 451 20.14 9.56 25.89
CA VAL A 451 21.51 9.21 25.52
C VAL A 451 22.30 8.76 26.74
N LYS A 452 22.97 7.60 26.61
CA LYS A 452 23.83 7.00 27.64
C LYS A 452 24.90 6.11 26.99
N ARG A 453 25.83 5.59 27.81
CA ARG A 453 26.77 4.53 27.40
C ARG A 453 26.01 3.32 26.82
N GLY A 454 26.56 2.73 25.78
CA GLY A 454 26.04 1.50 25.16
C GLY A 454 24.91 1.68 24.14
N ILE A 455 24.36 2.88 23.93
CA ILE A 455 23.44 3.13 22.80
C ILE A 455 24.22 3.11 21.48
N GLY A 456 23.56 2.70 20.39
CA GLY A 456 24.08 2.92 19.03
C GLY A 456 23.75 4.33 18.54
N VAL A 457 24.69 5.00 17.86
CA VAL A 457 24.43 6.25 17.14
C VAL A 457 24.95 6.22 15.70
N VAL A 458 24.37 7.05 14.83
CA VAL A 458 24.84 7.31 13.45
C VAL A 458 24.77 8.81 13.12
N PHE A 459 25.78 9.29 12.40
CA PHE A 459 25.95 10.67 11.97
C PHE A 459 25.50 10.83 10.51
N ASP A 460 24.43 11.60 10.29
CA ASP A 460 23.78 11.79 9.00
C ASP A 460 24.18 13.12 8.34
N ARG A 461 24.94 12.98 7.26
CA ARG A 461 25.53 14.08 6.48
C ARG A 461 24.64 14.57 5.32
N GLY A 462 23.43 14.04 5.16
CA GLY A 462 22.58 14.28 3.98
C GLY A 462 22.99 13.47 2.73
N ALA A 463 23.81 12.43 2.93
CA ALA A 463 24.26 11.50 1.89
C ALA A 463 24.03 10.02 2.31
N PRO A 464 22.77 9.57 2.51
CA PRO A 464 22.46 8.22 2.99
C PRO A 464 22.88 7.07 2.06
N ASN A 465 23.33 7.38 0.84
CA ASN A 465 23.92 6.46 -0.14
C ASN A 465 25.43 6.27 0.04
N GLU A 466 26.10 7.11 0.84
CA GLU A 466 27.52 6.98 1.22
C GLU A 466 27.68 6.18 2.53
N PRO A 467 28.88 5.68 2.85
CA PRO A 467 29.19 5.12 4.17
C PRO A 467 29.08 6.18 5.27
N GLU A 468 28.41 5.85 6.37
CA GLU A 468 28.08 6.80 7.44
C GLU A 468 28.85 6.48 8.74
N ALA A 469 29.33 7.52 9.42
CA ALA A 469 30.04 7.35 10.69
C ALA A 469 29.04 7.02 11.80
N GLY A 470 29.43 6.14 12.71
CA GLY A 470 28.55 5.66 13.77
C GLY A 470 29.13 4.46 14.52
N GLY A 471 28.46 4.07 15.60
CA GLY A 471 28.89 3.01 16.50
C GLY A 471 28.23 3.11 17.86
N TYR A 472 28.61 2.23 18.78
CA TYR A 472 28.14 2.30 20.17
C TYR A 472 28.92 3.36 20.96
N VAL A 473 28.19 4.18 21.73
CA VAL A 473 28.76 5.22 22.60
C VAL A 473 29.49 4.57 23.76
N TYR A 474 30.81 4.78 23.85
CA TYR A 474 31.66 4.20 24.90
C TYR A 474 31.60 5.03 26.19
N GLU A 475 31.73 6.35 26.07
CA GLU A 475 31.51 7.32 27.15
C GLU A 475 30.71 8.52 26.64
N VAL A 476 29.83 9.05 27.49
CA VAL A 476 29.29 10.41 27.38
C VAL A 476 30.09 11.27 28.36
N ILE A 477 30.66 12.39 27.91
CA ILE A 477 31.46 13.30 28.74
C ILE A 477 30.80 14.67 28.76
N ASP A 478 30.64 15.24 29.96
CA ASP A 478 30.26 16.64 30.12
C ASP A 478 31.52 17.53 29.94
N PRO A 479 31.56 18.42 28.92
CA PRO A 479 32.72 19.25 28.65
C PRO A 479 32.95 20.37 29.68
N SER A 480 31.99 20.64 30.56
CA SER A 480 32.13 21.65 31.63
C SER A 480 32.86 21.11 32.87
N THR A 481 32.70 19.81 33.17
CA THR A 481 33.39 19.13 34.28
C THR A 481 34.52 18.20 33.84
N GLY A 482 34.56 17.82 32.56
CA GLY A 482 35.48 16.81 32.01
C GLY A 482 35.17 15.38 32.47
N GLN A 483 34.09 15.16 33.22
CA GLN A 483 33.74 13.85 33.78
C GLN A 483 32.79 13.08 32.84
N SER A 484 32.88 11.75 32.86
CA SER A 484 31.90 10.92 32.16
C SER A 484 30.64 10.69 32.99
N VAL A 485 29.52 11.09 32.40
CA VAL A 485 28.13 11.00 32.89
C VAL A 485 27.36 9.90 32.14
N ALA A 486 26.05 9.78 32.35
CA ALA A 486 25.14 8.91 31.60
C ALA A 486 25.64 7.46 31.44
N ARG A 487 25.95 6.85 32.58
CA ARG A 487 26.48 5.49 32.71
C ARG A 487 25.36 4.45 32.83
N THR A 488 24.23 4.81 33.43
CA THR A 488 23.03 3.97 33.52
C THR A 488 21.81 4.66 32.88
N ALA A 489 20.61 4.07 32.98
CA ALA A 489 19.37 4.74 32.59
C ALA A 489 19.01 5.91 33.54
N ALA A 490 19.25 5.76 34.85
CA ALA A 490 18.82 6.74 35.86
C ALA A 490 19.58 8.08 35.81
N ASP A 491 20.71 8.12 35.10
CA ASP A 491 21.58 9.27 34.90
C ASP A 491 21.78 9.62 33.40
N ALA A 492 20.90 9.11 32.53
CA ALA A 492 20.91 9.39 31.09
C ALA A 492 20.60 10.88 30.78
N VAL A 493 21.04 11.35 29.61
CA VAL A 493 20.91 12.76 29.20
C VAL A 493 20.17 12.89 27.87
N CYS A 494 19.30 13.89 27.74
CA CYS A 494 18.47 14.09 26.53
C CYS A 494 18.63 15.51 25.93
N GLU A 495 19.01 16.50 26.74
CA GLU A 495 19.31 17.87 26.30
C GLU A 495 20.65 18.34 26.86
N GLY A 496 21.37 19.18 26.10
CA GLY A 496 22.63 19.80 26.55
C GLY A 496 23.73 19.77 25.50
N ILE A 497 24.99 19.85 25.95
CA ILE A 497 26.19 19.69 25.11
C ILE A 497 27.10 18.66 25.77
N TYR A 498 27.48 17.62 25.03
CA TYR A 498 28.29 16.51 25.51
C TYR A 498 29.32 16.09 24.45
N GLU A 499 30.44 15.50 24.87
CA GLU A 499 31.31 14.74 23.96
C GLU A 499 30.91 13.26 23.99
N LEU A 500 30.71 12.66 22.82
CA LEU A 500 30.55 11.22 22.66
C LEU A 500 31.90 10.61 22.25
N THR A 501 32.30 9.53 22.94
CA THR A 501 33.49 8.74 22.59
C THR A 501 33.10 7.36 22.04
N PHE A 502 34.01 6.77 21.28
CA PHE A 502 33.82 5.50 20.58
C PHE A 502 35.08 4.65 20.72
N SER A 503 34.94 3.32 20.63
CA SER A 503 36.11 2.43 20.60
C SER A 503 37.05 2.74 19.43
N ASP A 504 38.37 2.62 19.66
CA ASP A 504 39.39 3.00 18.68
C ASP A 504 39.21 2.28 17.33
N ASN A 505 38.91 0.98 17.35
CA ASN A 505 38.67 0.18 16.13
C ASN A 505 37.51 0.71 15.26
N VAL A 506 36.52 1.36 15.86
CA VAL A 506 35.41 1.99 15.12
C VAL A 506 35.84 3.36 14.61
N SER A 507 36.37 4.21 15.47
CA SER A 507 36.67 5.60 15.11
C SER A 507 37.88 5.78 14.20
N SER A 508 38.85 4.86 14.25
CA SER A 508 40.00 4.80 13.32
C SER A 508 39.60 4.43 11.88
N SER A 509 38.38 3.90 11.67
CA SER A 509 37.85 3.67 10.32
C SER A 509 37.32 4.93 9.63
N TRP A 510 37.20 6.06 10.34
CA TRP A 510 36.57 7.28 9.81
C TRP A 510 37.58 8.17 9.07
N GLY A 511 37.40 8.32 7.76
CA GLY A 511 38.25 9.09 6.86
C GLY A 511 38.04 10.61 6.94
N LYS A 512 39.07 11.38 6.58
CA LYS A 512 39.03 12.86 6.63
C LYS A 512 38.28 13.52 5.46
N ALA A 513 37.99 12.79 4.39
CA ALA A 513 37.27 13.26 3.20
C ALA A 513 36.61 12.08 2.47
N ALA A 514 35.60 12.36 1.65
CA ALA A 514 35.02 11.38 0.73
C ALA A 514 35.95 11.18 -0.48
N ALA A 515 36.87 10.21 -0.43
CA ALA A 515 37.85 9.98 -1.48
C ALA A 515 38.21 8.49 -1.64
N ARG A 516 37.69 7.86 -2.70
CA ARG A 516 37.95 6.48 -3.21
C ARG A 516 37.74 5.29 -2.27
N ASP A 517 38.16 5.36 -1.01
CA ASP A 517 37.99 4.28 -0.04
C ASP A 517 36.54 4.21 0.44
N ARG A 518 36.06 2.99 0.74
CA ARG A 518 34.67 2.72 1.16
C ARG A 518 34.40 3.06 2.64
N ASN A 519 35.18 3.99 3.18
CA ASN A 519 35.22 4.31 4.61
C ASN A 519 34.25 5.45 4.96
N PRO A 520 33.62 5.43 6.14
CA PRO A 520 32.82 6.55 6.63
C PRO A 520 33.61 7.85 6.68
N VAL A 521 32.96 8.99 6.40
CA VAL A 521 33.59 10.32 6.59
C VAL A 521 33.39 10.80 8.03
N MET A 522 34.44 11.36 8.61
CA MET A 522 34.45 11.95 9.95
C MET A 522 33.29 12.95 10.16
N PRO A 523 32.57 12.91 11.30
CA PRO A 523 31.46 13.84 11.57
C PRO A 523 31.89 15.30 11.60
N ALA A 524 31.05 16.18 11.04
CA ALA A 524 31.28 17.61 10.91
C ALA A 524 30.17 18.45 11.57
N PRO A 525 30.46 19.70 12.02
CA PRO A 525 29.44 20.58 12.59
C PRO A 525 28.25 20.78 11.64
N GLY A 526 27.04 20.51 12.13
CA GLY A 526 25.80 20.54 11.35
C GLY A 526 25.20 19.16 11.05
N ASP A 527 26.00 18.08 11.05
CA ASP A 527 25.51 16.72 10.84
C ASP A 527 24.45 16.33 11.89
N LEU A 528 23.41 15.60 11.47
CA LEU A 528 22.36 15.14 12.37
C LEU A 528 22.81 13.89 13.13
N VAL A 529 22.50 13.79 14.43
CA VAL A 529 22.86 12.65 15.28
C VAL A 529 21.60 11.83 15.57
N TRP A 530 21.60 10.57 15.17
CA TRP A 530 20.48 9.65 15.35
C TRP A 530 20.90 8.52 16.30
N ARG A 531 20.05 8.18 17.27
CA ARG A 531 20.16 7.00 18.13
C ARG A 531 19.66 5.78 17.36
N SER A 532 20.57 4.97 16.84
CA SER A 532 20.30 3.88 15.89
C SER A 532 20.05 2.51 16.54
N SER A 533 20.36 2.35 17.83
CA SER A 533 19.98 1.19 18.64
C SER A 533 19.89 1.60 20.11
N ASP A 534 18.94 1.01 20.82
CA ASP A 534 18.76 1.11 22.27
C ASP A 534 18.63 -0.33 22.82
N PRO A 535 19.71 -0.89 23.39
CA PRO A 535 19.70 -2.28 23.87
C PRO A 535 18.71 -2.57 25.00
N GLU A 536 18.28 -1.55 25.76
CA GLU A 536 17.30 -1.71 26.83
C GLU A 536 15.88 -1.75 26.27
N LEU A 537 15.58 -0.90 25.29
CA LEU A 537 14.38 -1.04 24.47
C LEU A 537 14.34 -2.41 23.79
N GLU A 538 15.40 -2.81 23.08
CA GLU A 538 15.46 -4.13 22.42
C GLU A 538 15.20 -5.28 23.41
N THR A 539 15.73 -5.19 24.63
CA THR A 539 15.47 -6.19 25.70
C THR A 539 14.02 -6.18 26.17
N ARG A 540 13.42 -5.00 26.38
CA ARG A 540 12.00 -4.84 26.76
C ARG A 540 11.06 -5.39 25.66
N LEU A 541 11.34 -5.08 24.40
CA LEU A 541 10.51 -5.52 23.28
C LEU A 541 10.65 -7.02 22.98
N ARG A 542 11.85 -7.61 23.18
CA ARG A 542 12.02 -9.07 23.08
C ARG A 542 11.18 -9.81 24.10
N LYS A 543 11.19 -9.37 25.36
CA LYS A 543 10.31 -9.93 26.41
C LYS A 543 8.85 -9.84 26.00
N MET A 544 8.38 -8.66 25.60
CA MET A 544 7.01 -8.44 25.12
C MET A 544 6.62 -9.30 23.89
N ALA A 545 7.58 -9.71 23.07
CA ALA A 545 7.33 -10.60 21.94
C ALA A 545 7.28 -12.09 22.35
N THR A 546 8.08 -12.52 23.35
CA THR A 546 8.15 -13.92 23.80
C THR A 546 7.17 -14.26 24.92
N GLU A 547 6.86 -13.29 25.79
CA GLU A 547 6.01 -13.42 26.97
C GLU A 547 4.61 -12.90 26.65
N SER A 548 3.57 -13.55 27.18
CA SER A 548 2.20 -13.01 27.20
C SER A 548 2.20 -11.65 27.89
N LEU A 549 1.68 -10.59 27.24
CA LEU A 549 1.55 -9.29 27.91
C LEU A 549 0.65 -9.40 29.15
N PRO A 550 0.88 -8.65 30.24
CA PRO A 550 -0.02 -8.63 31.40
C PRO A 550 -1.45 -8.14 31.10
N GLN A 551 -1.66 -7.54 29.92
CA GLN A 551 -2.95 -7.09 29.39
C GLN A 551 -3.55 -8.09 28.39
N GLN A 552 -2.79 -9.09 27.93
CA GLN A 552 -3.32 -10.20 27.15
C GLN A 552 -4.20 -11.02 28.10
N LYS A 553 -5.51 -11.05 27.85
CA LYS A 553 -6.42 -11.95 28.57
C LYS A 553 -6.09 -13.40 28.21
N ARG A 554 -5.13 -14.00 28.91
CA ARG A 554 -5.22 -15.43 29.17
C ARG A 554 -6.54 -15.70 29.82
N GLU A 555 -7.27 -16.66 29.29
CA GLU A 555 -8.65 -16.82 29.65
C GLU A 555 -8.76 -17.40 31.07
N PRO A 556 -9.49 -16.73 31.98
CA PRO A 556 -9.60 -17.16 33.37
C PRO A 556 -10.54 -18.38 33.46
N VAL A 557 -9.97 -19.57 33.30
CA VAL A 557 -10.73 -20.82 33.33
C VAL A 557 -11.18 -21.17 34.75
N THR A 558 -12.34 -21.81 34.84
CA THR A 558 -12.80 -22.50 36.05
C THR A 558 -12.28 -23.94 36.02
N VAL A 559 -11.41 -24.28 36.96
CA VAL A 559 -10.94 -25.65 37.17
C VAL A 559 -11.80 -26.29 38.25
N ARG A 560 -12.63 -27.27 37.88
CA ARG A 560 -13.47 -28.05 38.80
C ARG A 560 -12.85 -29.43 39.04
N LEU A 561 -12.78 -29.84 40.29
CA LEU A 561 -12.34 -31.18 40.69
C LEU A 561 -13.49 -31.96 41.31
N SER A 562 -13.64 -33.23 40.92
CA SER A 562 -14.68 -34.11 41.47
C SER A 562 -14.21 -35.56 41.63
N SER A 563 -14.76 -36.26 42.64
CA SER A 563 -14.53 -37.69 42.85
C SER A 563 -15.55 -38.29 43.82
N GLY A 564 -15.78 -39.60 43.70
CA GLY A 564 -16.57 -40.41 44.64
C GLY A 564 -15.83 -40.80 45.93
N GLY A 565 -14.61 -40.28 46.16
CA GLY A 565 -13.81 -40.52 47.35
C GLY A 565 -12.80 -41.67 47.19
N VAL A 566 -12.39 -42.29 48.30
CA VAL A 566 -11.42 -43.38 48.29
C VAL A 566 -11.88 -44.52 47.38
N GLY A 567 -11.00 -45.00 46.50
CA GLY A 567 -11.31 -46.03 45.51
C GLY A 567 -11.87 -45.51 44.18
N TYR A 568 -12.09 -44.20 44.02
CA TYR A 568 -12.48 -43.57 42.77
C TYR A 568 -11.34 -42.74 42.17
N PRO A 569 -11.28 -42.56 40.83
CA PRO A 569 -10.34 -41.64 40.21
C PRO A 569 -10.68 -40.18 40.57
N LEU A 570 -9.68 -39.30 40.46
CA LEU A 570 -9.87 -37.87 40.56
C LEU A 570 -10.14 -37.30 39.17
N SER A 571 -11.35 -36.76 38.96
CA SER A 571 -11.69 -36.04 37.73
C SER A 571 -11.31 -34.56 37.84
N ILE A 572 -10.81 -34.00 36.73
CA ILE A 572 -10.47 -32.60 36.57
C ILE A 572 -11.17 -32.11 35.30
N ALA A 573 -12.09 -31.16 35.46
CA ALA A 573 -12.71 -30.42 34.39
C ALA A 573 -12.12 -29.01 34.34
N ILE A 574 -11.90 -28.49 33.13
CA ILE A 574 -11.43 -27.13 32.87
C ILE A 574 -12.42 -26.49 31.91
N ILE A 575 -13.04 -25.40 32.36
CA ILE A 575 -14.16 -24.72 31.71
C ILE A 575 -13.74 -23.30 31.36
N ASP A 576 -13.96 -22.88 30.11
CA ASP A 576 -13.67 -21.52 29.66
C ASP A 576 -14.89 -20.58 29.66
N GLY A 577 -14.73 -19.35 29.20
CA GLY A 577 -15.75 -18.29 29.24
C GLY A 577 -16.92 -18.53 28.29
N GLU A 578 -16.70 -19.28 27.21
CA GLU A 578 -17.74 -19.75 26.28
C GLU A 578 -18.41 -21.05 26.77
N GLY A 579 -18.00 -21.57 27.93
CA GLY A 579 -18.55 -22.79 28.54
C GLY A 579 -18.05 -24.09 27.91
N ARG A 580 -16.98 -24.06 27.12
CA ARG A 580 -16.33 -25.28 26.59
C ARG A 580 -15.66 -25.99 27.76
N GLU A 581 -15.95 -27.28 27.98
CA GLU A 581 -15.46 -28.06 29.14
C GLU A 581 -14.57 -29.23 28.70
N GLY A 582 -13.27 -29.15 29.00
CA GLY A 582 -12.32 -30.24 28.82
C GLY A 582 -12.18 -31.06 30.09
N VAL A 583 -12.42 -32.38 30.03
CA VAL A 583 -12.43 -33.27 31.20
C VAL A 583 -11.44 -34.41 31.02
N ALA A 584 -10.67 -34.71 32.08
CA ALA A 584 -9.85 -35.91 32.17
C ALA A 584 -9.79 -36.44 33.61
N SER A 585 -9.41 -37.70 33.79
CA SER A 585 -9.35 -38.37 35.11
C SER A 585 -7.99 -39.01 35.36
N THR A 586 -7.58 -39.09 36.63
CA THR A 586 -6.38 -39.86 37.02
C THR A 586 -6.59 -41.36 36.79
N THR A 587 -5.54 -42.10 36.42
CA THR A 587 -5.64 -43.58 36.37
C THR A 587 -5.28 -44.22 37.70
N ALA A 588 -4.60 -43.49 38.59
CA ALA A 588 -4.61 -43.80 40.02
C ALA A 588 -5.97 -43.44 40.63
N LEU A 589 -6.38 -44.23 41.62
CA LEU A 589 -7.56 -43.98 42.46
C LEU A 589 -7.14 -43.16 43.69
N LEU A 590 -8.06 -42.40 44.30
CA LEU A 590 -7.82 -41.77 45.60
C LEU A 590 -7.59 -42.85 46.66
N GLN A 591 -6.56 -42.63 47.48
CA GLN A 591 -6.18 -43.50 48.60
C GLN A 591 -6.39 -42.75 49.92
N PRO A 592 -6.46 -43.44 51.08
CA PRO A 592 -6.29 -42.79 52.38
C PRO A 592 -4.92 -42.11 52.47
N ALA A 593 -4.79 -41.07 53.30
CA ALA A 593 -3.54 -40.32 53.47
C ALA A 593 -2.82 -40.68 54.78
N ASP A 594 -1.74 -41.46 54.68
CA ASP A 594 -0.97 -41.94 55.85
C ASP A 594 -0.18 -40.83 56.59
N ASN A 595 0.05 -39.68 55.96
CA ASN A 595 0.88 -38.59 56.51
C ASN A 595 0.41 -37.18 56.13
N ALA A 596 0.04 -36.95 54.87
CA ALA A 596 -0.26 -35.60 54.35
C ALA A 596 -1.49 -35.64 53.42
N PRO A 597 -2.70 -35.31 53.91
CA PRO A 597 -3.92 -35.30 53.10
C PRO A 597 -3.98 -34.12 52.13
N LEU A 598 -4.82 -34.28 51.09
CA LEU A 598 -5.11 -33.24 50.10
C LEU A 598 -5.83 -32.04 50.72
N SER A 599 -5.07 -30.98 51.00
CA SER A 599 -5.62 -29.65 51.30
C SER A 599 -5.85 -28.83 50.04
N PHE A 600 -6.74 -27.83 50.09
CA PHE A 600 -6.94 -26.86 49.01
C PHE A 600 -5.62 -26.23 48.52
N ALA A 601 -4.72 -25.86 49.45
CA ALA A 601 -3.41 -25.32 49.12
C ALA A 601 -2.51 -26.32 48.37
N SER A 602 -2.58 -27.62 48.70
CA SER A 602 -1.87 -28.67 47.96
C SER A 602 -2.44 -28.85 46.54
N ILE A 603 -3.77 -28.84 46.40
CA ILE A 603 -4.46 -28.96 45.11
C ILE A 603 -4.11 -27.76 44.22
N ALA A 604 -4.23 -26.53 44.74
CA ALA A 604 -3.85 -25.30 44.03
C ALA A 604 -2.37 -25.33 43.56
N LYS A 605 -1.45 -25.87 44.38
CA LYS A 605 -0.03 -26.04 44.01
C LYS A 605 0.21 -27.14 42.98
N MET A 606 -0.64 -28.16 42.91
CA MET A 606 -0.55 -29.25 41.93
C MET A 606 -1.18 -28.90 40.58
N ILE A 607 -2.34 -28.20 40.60
CA ILE A 607 -2.94 -27.57 39.42
C ILE A 607 -1.98 -26.51 38.88
N GLY A 608 -1.60 -25.52 39.71
CA GLY A 608 -0.62 -24.48 39.37
C GLY A 608 -0.99 -23.69 38.10
N HIS A 609 0.01 -23.07 37.47
CA HIS A 609 -0.17 -22.31 36.23
C HIS A 609 -0.33 -23.24 35.01
N LEU A 610 -1.15 -22.80 34.05
CA LEU A 610 -1.33 -23.44 32.74
C LEU A 610 -0.37 -22.82 31.71
N GLY A 611 0.91 -22.65 32.11
CA GLY A 611 1.93 -22.03 31.27
C GLY A 611 2.20 -22.81 29.99
N GLY A 612 2.33 -22.09 28.87
CA GLY A 612 2.39 -22.66 27.52
C GLY A 612 1.02 -22.90 26.87
N THR A 613 -0.05 -22.35 27.45
CA THR A 613 -1.44 -22.48 26.98
C THR A 613 -2.11 -21.09 26.99
N PRO A 614 -3.24 -20.88 26.28
CA PRO A 614 -4.00 -19.62 26.30
C PRO A 614 -4.73 -19.34 27.63
N PHE A 615 -4.68 -20.25 28.60
CA PHE A 615 -5.47 -20.20 29.82
C PHE A 615 -4.65 -19.76 31.04
N ASP A 616 -5.30 -19.14 32.03
CA ASP A 616 -4.81 -19.06 33.41
C ASP A 616 -5.93 -19.44 34.38
N VAL A 617 -5.59 -19.96 35.57
CA VAL A 617 -6.58 -20.46 36.53
C VAL A 617 -7.28 -19.28 37.22
N GLY A 618 -8.49 -18.96 36.77
CA GLY A 618 -9.32 -17.90 37.35
C GLY A 618 -10.05 -18.33 38.61
N GLN A 619 -10.67 -19.52 38.58
CA GLN A 619 -11.38 -20.11 39.73
C GLN A 619 -10.99 -21.58 39.91
N LEU A 620 -10.88 -22.01 41.16
CA LEU A 620 -10.60 -23.40 41.55
C LEU A 620 -11.76 -23.91 42.41
N ASP A 621 -12.62 -24.75 41.83
CA ASP A 621 -13.77 -25.39 42.49
C ASP A 621 -13.40 -26.80 42.95
N VAL A 622 -13.40 -27.01 44.26
CA VAL A 622 -13.14 -28.32 44.90
C VAL A 622 -14.39 -28.91 45.57
N SER A 623 -15.57 -28.29 45.38
CA SER A 623 -16.80 -28.69 46.08
C SER A 623 -17.29 -30.11 45.71
N GLY A 624 -16.89 -30.62 44.54
CA GLY A 624 -17.16 -31.99 44.10
C GLY A 624 -16.27 -33.08 44.71
N LEU A 625 -15.34 -32.75 45.61
CA LEU A 625 -14.43 -33.71 46.23
C LEU A 625 -15.00 -34.30 47.52
N THR A 626 -15.78 -35.37 47.37
CA THR A 626 -16.25 -36.14 48.52
C THR A 626 -15.07 -36.78 49.28
N GLY A 627 -15.11 -36.71 50.62
CA GLY A 627 -14.09 -37.29 51.48
C GLY A 627 -12.81 -36.46 51.68
N LEU A 628 -12.77 -35.17 51.29
CA LEU A 628 -11.61 -34.31 51.58
C LEU A 628 -11.31 -34.26 53.10
N ASP A 629 -12.36 -34.10 53.91
CA ASP A 629 -12.29 -34.09 55.39
C ASP A 629 -11.92 -35.45 56.00
N ALA A 630 -12.04 -36.54 55.24
CA ALA A 630 -11.70 -37.90 55.66
C ALA A 630 -10.22 -38.26 55.40
N GLY A 631 -9.43 -37.34 54.83
CA GLY A 631 -7.99 -37.52 54.65
C GLY A 631 -7.62 -38.39 53.44
N VAL A 632 -7.81 -37.86 52.24
CA VAL A 632 -7.46 -38.51 50.96
C VAL A 632 -6.10 -38.07 50.40
N PHE A 633 -5.47 -38.94 49.61
CA PHE A 633 -4.18 -38.73 48.92
C PHE A 633 -4.30 -38.95 47.40
N MET A 634 -3.59 -38.12 46.63
CA MET A 634 -3.32 -38.30 45.19
C MET A 634 -1.93 -37.77 44.87
N SER A 635 -1.20 -38.43 43.97
CA SER A 635 0.16 -37.98 43.62
C SER A 635 0.16 -36.75 42.71
N ALA A 636 1.09 -35.82 42.93
CA ALA A 636 1.24 -34.62 42.11
C ALA A 636 1.56 -34.91 40.63
N ARG A 637 2.07 -36.11 40.30
CA ARG A 637 2.29 -36.57 38.92
C ARG A 637 0.97 -36.86 38.22
N GLU A 638 0.05 -37.52 38.92
CA GLU A 638 -1.28 -37.87 38.41
C GLU A 638 -2.14 -36.64 38.19
N VAL A 639 -2.24 -35.75 39.20
CA VAL A 639 -2.98 -34.47 39.07
C VAL A 639 -2.45 -33.67 37.87
N LYS A 640 -1.13 -33.56 37.70
CA LYS A 640 -0.53 -32.80 36.60
C LYS A 640 -0.71 -33.46 35.23
N ARG A 641 -0.86 -34.78 35.16
CA ARG A 641 -1.21 -35.49 33.91
C ARG A 641 -2.67 -35.24 33.54
N ALA A 642 -3.61 -35.56 34.42
CA ALA A 642 -5.04 -35.33 34.18
C ALA A 642 -5.32 -33.84 33.86
N ARG A 643 -4.68 -32.90 34.56
CA ARG A 643 -4.76 -31.46 34.26
C ARG A 643 -4.27 -31.12 32.84
N ARG A 644 -3.20 -31.74 32.35
CA ARG A 644 -2.71 -31.54 30.97
C ARG A 644 -3.68 -32.14 29.94
N GLU A 645 -4.17 -33.34 30.21
CA GLU A 645 -5.11 -34.05 29.36
C GLU A 645 -6.45 -33.29 29.24
N ALA A 646 -6.97 -32.74 30.34
CA ALA A 646 -8.12 -31.85 30.35
C ALA A 646 -7.88 -30.55 29.54
N VAL A 647 -6.67 -29.97 29.60
CA VAL A 647 -6.29 -28.84 28.73
C VAL A 647 -6.28 -29.26 27.26
N GLU A 648 -5.68 -30.40 26.88
CA GLU A 648 -5.64 -30.85 25.49
C GLU A 648 -7.06 -31.10 24.93
N VAL A 649 -7.96 -31.68 25.73
CA VAL A 649 -9.38 -31.82 25.34
C VAL A 649 -10.02 -30.44 25.14
N LEU A 650 -9.79 -29.48 26.03
CA LEU A 650 -10.31 -28.12 25.88
C LEU A 650 -9.73 -27.40 24.64
N LEU A 651 -8.44 -27.59 24.32
CA LEU A 651 -7.81 -27.07 23.11
C LEU A 651 -8.39 -27.70 21.84
N VAL A 652 -8.70 -29.01 21.85
CA VAL A 652 -9.42 -29.67 20.75
C VAL A 652 -10.82 -29.06 20.58
N LEU A 653 -11.54 -28.76 21.67
CA LEU A 653 -12.83 -28.07 21.61
C LEU A 653 -12.71 -26.63 21.08
N ARG A 654 -11.69 -25.86 21.50
CA ARG A 654 -11.40 -24.52 20.94
C ARG A 654 -11.19 -24.60 19.44
N ARG A 655 -10.23 -25.43 18.98
CA ARG A 655 -9.95 -25.65 17.55
C ARG A 655 -11.26 -25.91 16.77
N ALA A 656 -12.07 -26.87 17.21
CA ALA A 656 -13.33 -27.22 16.55
C ALA A 656 -14.42 -26.13 16.58
N SER A 657 -14.41 -25.24 17.59
CA SER A 657 -15.34 -24.10 17.68
C SER A 657 -14.87 -22.85 16.93
N SER A 658 -13.55 -22.66 16.81
CA SER A 658 -12.91 -21.52 16.16
C SER A 658 -12.75 -21.73 14.65
N THR A 659 -12.73 -22.98 14.17
CA THR A 659 -12.84 -23.29 12.73
C THR A 659 -14.20 -22.88 12.18
N SER A 660 -14.17 -22.13 11.06
CA SER A 660 -15.34 -21.95 10.20
C SER A 660 -15.93 -23.31 9.74
N PRO A 661 -17.22 -23.38 9.36
CA PRO A 661 -17.84 -24.62 8.88
C PRO A 661 -17.01 -25.27 7.78
N ALA A 662 -16.75 -26.58 7.93
CA ALA A 662 -15.76 -27.33 7.14
C ALA A 662 -15.76 -26.93 5.65
N ILE A 663 -14.58 -26.56 5.14
CA ILE A 663 -14.48 -25.99 3.80
C ILE A 663 -14.79 -27.08 2.77
N VAL A 664 -15.88 -26.87 2.04
CA VAL A 664 -16.34 -27.78 0.99
C VAL A 664 -15.41 -27.63 -0.19
N LEU A 665 -14.75 -28.72 -0.57
CA LEU A 665 -13.93 -28.79 -1.78
C LEU A 665 -14.78 -29.27 -2.96
N SER A 666 -14.51 -28.73 -4.15
CA SER A 666 -14.98 -29.31 -5.41
C SER A 666 -14.18 -30.56 -5.79
N ASP A 667 -14.64 -31.29 -6.80
CA ASP A 667 -13.81 -32.25 -7.52
C ASP A 667 -12.50 -31.64 -8.05
N ASP A 668 -11.51 -32.49 -8.33
CA ASP A 668 -10.16 -32.12 -8.80
C ASP A 668 -10.10 -31.75 -10.29
N ALA A 669 -11.24 -31.65 -11.00
CA ALA A 669 -11.29 -31.19 -12.39
C ALA A 669 -11.68 -29.70 -12.52
N ALA A 670 -11.95 -29.01 -11.41
CA ALA A 670 -12.46 -27.64 -11.36
C ALA A 670 -11.71 -26.63 -12.24
N LEU A 671 -10.36 -26.58 -12.19
CA LEU A 671 -9.59 -25.70 -13.07
C LEU A 671 -9.76 -26.08 -14.55
N THR A 672 -9.71 -27.36 -14.89
CA THR A 672 -9.87 -27.86 -16.27
C THR A 672 -11.24 -27.45 -16.80
N THR A 673 -12.32 -27.70 -16.06
CA THR A 673 -13.68 -27.28 -16.44
C THR A 673 -13.79 -25.76 -16.58
N MET A 674 -13.16 -24.98 -15.70
CA MET A 674 -13.15 -23.52 -15.82
C MET A 674 -12.37 -23.01 -17.04
N LEU A 675 -11.32 -23.69 -17.47
CA LEU A 675 -10.59 -23.36 -18.70
C LEU A 675 -11.39 -23.77 -19.94
N GLU A 676 -12.07 -24.92 -19.92
CA GLU A 676 -12.99 -25.35 -20.98
C GLU A 676 -14.15 -24.34 -21.15
N GLU A 677 -14.77 -23.89 -20.05
CA GLU A 677 -15.75 -22.78 -20.01
C GLU A 677 -15.21 -21.47 -20.60
N VAL A 678 -13.89 -21.25 -20.57
CA VAL A 678 -13.23 -20.08 -21.20
C VAL A 678 -12.95 -20.31 -22.68
N THR A 679 -12.68 -21.53 -23.13
CA THR A 679 -12.43 -21.83 -24.55
C THR A 679 -13.68 -21.82 -25.44
N TRP A 680 -14.89 -21.97 -24.88
CA TRP A 680 -16.17 -22.04 -25.61
C TRP A 680 -16.53 -20.81 -26.49
N TRP A 681 -15.69 -19.76 -26.53
CA TRP A 681 -15.86 -18.62 -27.43
C TRP A 681 -15.59 -18.93 -28.91
N GLY A 682 -15.00 -20.08 -29.25
CA GLY A 682 -14.81 -20.55 -30.63
C GLY A 682 -14.19 -21.95 -30.70
N ASP A 683 -14.32 -22.63 -31.84
CA ASP A 683 -14.04 -24.07 -31.96
C ASP A 683 -12.66 -24.52 -31.46
N ALA A 684 -12.63 -25.71 -30.86
CA ALA A 684 -11.46 -26.29 -30.21
C ALA A 684 -10.30 -26.51 -31.20
N ILE A 685 -9.19 -25.80 -31.00
CA ILE A 685 -7.94 -26.09 -31.69
C ILE A 685 -7.28 -27.31 -31.04
N SER A 686 -7.07 -28.35 -31.85
CA SER A 686 -6.27 -29.53 -31.51
C SER A 686 -4.89 -29.13 -30.99
N LYS A 687 -4.46 -29.73 -29.86
CA LYS A 687 -3.18 -29.49 -29.17
C LYS A 687 -2.05 -29.07 -30.12
N VAL A 688 -1.73 -27.79 -30.13
CA VAL A 688 -0.52 -27.27 -30.80
C VAL A 688 0.68 -27.68 -29.94
N GLU A 689 1.64 -28.37 -30.55
CA GLU A 689 2.87 -28.78 -29.86
C GLU A 689 3.71 -27.57 -29.42
N ALA A 690 4.61 -27.78 -28.46
CA ALA A 690 5.35 -26.71 -27.81
C ALA A 690 6.09 -25.81 -28.83
N ALA A 691 5.91 -24.49 -28.70
CA ALA A 691 6.48 -23.53 -29.63
C ALA A 691 8.03 -23.64 -29.68
N PRO A 692 8.64 -23.73 -30.88
CA PRO A 692 10.10 -23.76 -31.01
C PRO A 692 10.77 -22.50 -30.43
N GLU A 693 11.93 -22.68 -29.80
CA GLU A 693 12.65 -21.58 -29.11
C GLU A 693 13.16 -20.48 -30.08
N ASN A 694 13.28 -20.79 -31.37
CA ASN A 694 13.72 -19.86 -32.42
C ASN A 694 12.56 -19.05 -33.01
N TRP A 695 12.21 -17.95 -32.34
CA TRP A 695 11.15 -17.01 -32.73
C TRP A 695 11.45 -16.20 -34.03
N ALA A 696 12.69 -16.19 -34.51
CA ALA A 696 13.18 -15.17 -35.44
C ALA A 696 12.99 -15.46 -36.96
N THR A 697 12.80 -16.71 -37.39
CA THR A 697 13.05 -17.08 -38.82
C THR A 697 12.08 -18.12 -39.41
N HIS A 698 10.80 -17.77 -39.59
CA HIS A 698 9.89 -18.48 -40.52
C HIS A 698 8.85 -17.53 -41.12
N GLU A 699 8.53 -17.71 -42.40
CA GLU A 699 7.68 -16.82 -43.22
C GLU A 699 6.18 -16.83 -42.81
N LEU A 700 5.41 -15.86 -43.31
CA LEU A 700 3.97 -15.73 -43.00
C LEU A 700 3.09 -16.45 -44.03
N ALA A 701 2.68 -17.67 -43.70
CA ALA A 701 1.46 -18.27 -44.27
C ALA A 701 0.24 -17.84 -43.43
N CYS A 702 -0.34 -16.67 -43.73
CA CYS A 702 -1.52 -16.16 -43.02
C CYS A 702 -2.84 -16.59 -43.69
N ASN A 703 -3.55 -17.55 -43.08
CA ASN A 703 -4.93 -17.85 -43.49
C ASN A 703 -5.84 -16.66 -43.15
N GLN A 704 -6.64 -16.24 -44.13
CA GLN A 704 -7.30 -14.93 -44.15
C GLN A 704 -8.72 -14.97 -43.58
N THR A 705 -9.02 -14.09 -42.62
CA THR A 705 -10.38 -13.56 -42.36
C THR A 705 -10.35 -12.13 -41.83
N ASN A 706 -9.39 -11.78 -40.97
CA ASN A 706 -9.11 -10.41 -40.52
C ASN A 706 -7.60 -10.17 -40.36
N GLY A 707 -7.11 -9.04 -40.91
CA GLY A 707 -5.73 -8.58 -40.79
C GLY A 707 -5.47 -7.77 -39.50
N PRO A 708 -4.22 -7.30 -39.29
CA PRO A 708 -3.86 -6.47 -38.14
C PRO A 708 -4.62 -5.13 -38.12
N PHE A 709 -5.04 -4.71 -36.93
CA PHE A 709 -5.59 -3.40 -36.63
C PHE A 709 -4.63 -2.64 -35.71
N LEU A 710 -4.24 -1.43 -36.12
CA LEU A 710 -3.34 -0.56 -35.37
C LEU A 710 -4.08 0.71 -34.93
N SER A 711 -4.06 1.00 -33.63
CA SER A 711 -4.54 2.26 -33.04
C SER A 711 -3.39 3.09 -32.47
N LEU A 712 -3.60 4.40 -32.39
CA LEU A 712 -2.68 5.34 -31.75
C LEU A 712 -3.32 5.91 -30.48
N LEU A 713 -2.56 6.07 -29.40
CA LEU A 713 -2.94 6.85 -28.23
C LEU A 713 -2.07 8.12 -28.16
N CYS A 714 -2.74 9.28 -28.14
CA CYS A 714 -2.12 10.60 -28.07
C CYS A 714 -2.40 11.24 -26.70
N ARG A 715 -1.37 11.87 -26.11
CA ARG A 715 -1.46 12.60 -24.84
C ARG A 715 -1.50 14.12 -25.02
N THR A 716 -1.00 14.62 -26.16
CA THR A 716 -1.12 16.04 -26.55
C THR A 716 -2.07 16.25 -27.73
N LYS A 717 -2.54 17.49 -27.90
CA LYS A 717 -3.34 17.90 -29.05
C LYS A 717 -2.52 17.83 -30.34
N GLU A 718 -1.24 18.14 -30.25
CA GLU A 718 -0.28 18.24 -31.34
C GLU A 718 -0.01 16.84 -31.93
N GLN A 719 0.19 15.82 -31.08
CA GLN A 719 0.22 14.41 -31.47
C GLN A 719 -1.09 13.99 -32.14
N ALA A 720 -2.24 14.34 -31.56
CA ALA A 720 -3.56 13.98 -32.09
C ALA A 720 -3.87 14.65 -33.44
N VAL A 721 -3.39 15.88 -33.69
CA VAL A 721 -3.50 16.57 -34.98
C VAL A 721 -2.59 15.92 -36.02
N SER A 722 -1.35 15.55 -35.66
CA SER A 722 -0.45 14.85 -36.58
C SER A 722 -1.02 13.50 -37.04
N ALA A 723 -1.64 12.75 -36.13
CA ALA A 723 -2.32 11.49 -36.40
C ALA A 723 -3.45 11.60 -37.45
N LEU A 724 -4.11 12.76 -37.58
CA LEU A 724 -5.16 12.98 -38.59
C LEU A 724 -4.61 12.99 -40.02
N ASN A 725 -3.30 13.20 -40.20
CA ASN A 725 -2.65 13.17 -41.51
C ASN A 725 -2.41 11.74 -42.03
N VAL A 726 -2.51 10.71 -41.19
CA VAL A 726 -2.23 9.30 -41.54
C VAL A 726 -3.48 8.64 -42.15
N PRO A 727 -3.57 8.41 -43.48
CA PRO A 727 -4.87 8.15 -44.12
C PRO A 727 -5.50 6.79 -43.76
N TRP A 728 -4.69 5.79 -43.44
CA TRP A 728 -5.14 4.44 -43.08
C TRP A 728 -5.47 4.26 -41.59
N LEU A 729 -5.07 5.21 -40.72
CA LEU A 729 -5.30 5.13 -39.29
C LEU A 729 -6.80 5.30 -39.00
N LYS A 730 -7.46 4.24 -38.52
CA LYS A 730 -8.93 4.20 -38.33
C LYS A 730 -9.39 4.72 -36.98
N GLU A 731 -8.49 4.84 -36.01
CA GLU A 731 -8.82 5.02 -34.61
C GLU A 731 -7.73 5.77 -33.85
N ILE A 732 -8.14 6.77 -33.07
CA ILE A 732 -7.25 7.57 -32.21
C ILE A 732 -7.84 7.56 -30.79
N VAL A 733 -7.02 7.18 -29.82
CA VAL A 733 -7.29 7.24 -28.38
C VAL A 733 -6.74 8.54 -27.84
N LEU A 734 -7.57 9.29 -27.11
CA LEU A 734 -7.21 10.56 -26.51
C LEU A 734 -7.07 10.38 -25.00
N ASP A 735 -5.84 10.56 -24.49
CA ASP A 735 -5.46 10.46 -23.08
C ASP A 735 -4.97 11.83 -22.57
N PHE A 736 -5.76 12.88 -22.85
CA PHE A 736 -5.43 14.24 -22.44
C PHE A 736 -5.68 14.38 -20.93
N LEU A 737 -4.60 14.56 -20.17
CA LEU A 737 -4.64 14.66 -18.71
C LEU A 737 -5.26 15.97 -18.21
N GLU A 738 -5.21 17.03 -19.03
CA GLU A 738 -6.07 18.20 -18.93
C GLU A 738 -7.30 18.03 -19.85
N VAL A 739 -8.51 18.29 -19.35
CA VAL A 739 -9.75 18.20 -20.17
C VAL A 739 -9.90 19.31 -21.22
N HIS A 740 -8.97 20.26 -21.30
CA HIS A 740 -9.04 21.37 -22.25
C HIS A 740 -8.78 20.89 -23.69
N GLY A 741 -9.60 21.32 -24.64
CA GLY A 741 -9.51 20.91 -26.04
C GLY A 741 -9.89 19.44 -26.33
N LEU A 742 -10.04 18.58 -25.31
CA LEU A 742 -10.39 17.16 -25.48
C LEU A 742 -11.73 16.97 -26.22
N GLN A 743 -12.77 17.75 -25.87
CA GLN A 743 -14.06 17.70 -26.56
C GLN A 743 -13.95 18.08 -28.05
N ASP A 744 -13.09 19.05 -28.37
CA ASP A 744 -12.92 19.50 -29.75
C ASP A 744 -12.04 18.54 -30.55
N MET A 745 -11.08 17.85 -29.93
CA MET A 745 -10.34 16.78 -30.59
C MET A 745 -11.16 15.51 -30.80
N VAL A 746 -12.07 15.13 -29.88
CA VAL A 746 -13.06 14.07 -30.13
C VAL A 746 -13.86 14.37 -31.40
N ARG A 747 -14.38 15.60 -31.52
CA ARG A 747 -15.09 16.08 -32.71
C ARG A 747 -14.23 16.07 -33.97
N SER A 748 -12.96 16.51 -33.90
CA SER A 748 -12.05 16.54 -35.05
C SER A 748 -11.70 15.13 -35.56
N VAL A 749 -11.51 14.17 -34.65
CA VAL A 749 -11.29 12.76 -35.00
C VAL A 749 -12.54 12.18 -35.68
N GLN A 750 -13.72 12.36 -35.06
CA GLN A 750 -15.01 11.94 -35.63
C GLN A 750 -15.30 12.57 -37.00
N ALA A 751 -15.07 13.88 -37.15
CA ALA A 751 -15.27 14.60 -38.41
C ALA A 751 -14.32 14.14 -39.53
N SER A 752 -13.19 13.51 -39.19
CA SER A 752 -12.28 12.88 -40.15
C SER A 752 -12.67 11.45 -40.54
N GLY A 753 -13.83 10.95 -40.08
CA GLY A 753 -14.30 9.59 -40.33
C GLY A 753 -13.61 8.51 -39.49
N ARG A 754 -12.90 8.91 -38.42
CA ARG A 754 -12.14 8.01 -37.53
C ARG A 754 -12.84 7.82 -36.20
N THR A 755 -12.59 6.68 -35.57
CA THR A 755 -13.10 6.36 -34.23
C THR A 755 -12.34 7.15 -33.16
N ALA A 756 -13.05 8.00 -32.42
CA ALA A 756 -12.53 8.75 -31.28
C ALA A 756 -12.76 7.97 -29.98
N VAL A 757 -11.68 7.43 -29.41
CA VAL A 757 -11.70 6.74 -28.11
C VAL A 757 -11.19 7.71 -27.05
N VAL A 758 -11.75 7.69 -25.84
CA VAL A 758 -11.24 8.52 -24.73
C VAL A 758 -10.82 7.65 -23.55
N ALA A 759 -9.63 7.92 -23.01
CA ALA A 759 -9.06 7.19 -21.88
C ALA A 759 -9.51 7.78 -20.54
N THR A 760 -10.24 6.98 -19.77
CA THR A 760 -10.75 7.35 -18.43
C THR A 760 -9.64 7.35 -17.37
N PRO A 761 -9.77 8.03 -16.21
CA PRO A 761 -8.78 7.94 -15.13
C PRO A 761 -8.52 6.51 -14.65
N ARG A 762 -7.25 6.18 -14.34
CA ARG A 762 -6.86 4.88 -13.76
C ARG A 762 -7.40 4.68 -12.34
N VAL A 763 -7.47 5.78 -11.58
CA VAL A 763 -8.02 5.83 -10.23
C VAL A 763 -9.23 6.77 -10.24
N LEU A 764 -10.26 6.40 -9.47
CA LEU A 764 -11.33 7.29 -9.05
C LEU A 764 -11.49 7.16 -7.53
N LYS A 765 -11.66 8.30 -6.86
CA LYS A 765 -12.01 8.40 -5.44
C LYS A 765 -13.50 8.71 -5.27
N PRO A 766 -14.08 8.54 -4.06
CA PRO A 766 -15.47 8.91 -3.83
C PRO A 766 -15.66 10.42 -4.03
N ASN A 767 -16.81 10.84 -4.57
CA ASN A 767 -17.13 12.23 -4.96
C ASN A 767 -16.46 12.72 -6.28
N GLU A 768 -15.79 11.84 -7.05
CA GLU A 768 -15.19 12.18 -8.36
C GLU A 768 -16.10 11.86 -9.58
N GLU A 769 -17.39 11.57 -9.38
CA GLU A 769 -18.28 11.03 -10.42
C GLU A 769 -18.46 11.98 -11.61
N LYS A 770 -18.30 13.28 -11.37
CA LYS A 770 -18.32 14.33 -12.39
C LYS A 770 -17.22 14.15 -13.46
N LEU A 771 -16.11 13.48 -13.14
CA LEU A 771 -15.07 13.16 -14.12
C LEU A 771 -15.58 12.17 -15.17
N TRP A 772 -16.16 11.03 -14.75
CA TRP A 772 -16.66 10.04 -15.71
C TRP A 772 -17.92 10.51 -16.45
N GLN A 773 -18.78 11.30 -15.80
CA GLN A 773 -19.92 11.95 -16.44
C GLN A 773 -19.49 12.92 -17.56
N PHE A 774 -18.37 13.64 -17.37
CA PHE A 774 -17.81 14.50 -18.41
C PHE A 774 -17.35 13.70 -19.64
N TYR A 775 -16.64 12.58 -19.46
CA TYR A 775 -16.19 11.75 -20.60
C TYR A 775 -17.34 11.13 -21.40
N ILE A 776 -18.51 10.87 -20.79
CA ILE A 776 -19.73 10.48 -21.54
C ILE A 776 -20.33 11.71 -22.25
N LYS A 777 -20.38 12.86 -21.59
CA LYS A 777 -21.00 14.12 -22.10
C LYS A 777 -20.34 14.63 -23.38
N ILE A 778 -19.04 14.38 -23.58
CA ILE A 778 -18.32 14.75 -24.82
C ILE A 778 -18.59 13.79 -26.00
N LYS A 779 -19.33 12.69 -25.78
CA LYS A 779 -19.78 11.71 -26.79
C LYS A 779 -18.67 11.08 -27.64
N PRO A 780 -17.66 10.42 -27.03
CA PRO A 780 -16.70 9.61 -27.77
C PRO A 780 -17.34 8.33 -28.31
N ASP A 781 -16.72 7.72 -29.30
CA ASP A 781 -17.21 6.50 -29.95
C ASP A 781 -16.95 5.24 -29.12
N ALA A 782 -15.93 5.29 -28.23
CA ALA A 782 -15.65 4.28 -27.22
C ALA A 782 -14.93 4.90 -26.01
N LEU A 783 -14.96 4.20 -24.87
CA LEU A 783 -14.17 4.53 -23.68
C LEU A 783 -13.11 3.43 -23.43
N LEU A 784 -11.86 3.85 -23.24
CA LEU A 784 -10.81 3.00 -22.67
C LEU A 784 -10.90 3.12 -21.14
N VAL A 785 -11.39 2.06 -20.52
CA VAL A 785 -11.75 1.98 -19.11
C VAL A 785 -10.58 1.45 -18.29
N ARG A 786 -10.10 2.27 -17.35
CA ARG A 786 -8.85 2.03 -16.60
C ARG A 786 -9.06 1.77 -15.10
N SER A 787 -10.32 1.69 -14.64
CA SER A 787 -10.70 1.39 -13.26
C SER A 787 -11.82 0.35 -13.23
N SER A 788 -11.70 -0.65 -12.34
CA SER A 788 -12.66 -1.73 -12.16
C SER A 788 -14.02 -1.25 -11.64
N GLY A 789 -14.02 -0.31 -10.69
CA GLY A 789 -15.24 0.35 -10.20
C GLY A 789 -15.95 1.14 -11.30
N LEU A 790 -15.20 1.88 -12.13
CA LEU A 790 -15.78 2.58 -13.28
C LEU A 790 -16.33 1.61 -14.33
N MET A 791 -15.62 0.52 -14.62
CA MET A 791 -16.06 -0.54 -15.53
C MET A 791 -17.40 -1.12 -15.08
N ARG A 792 -17.55 -1.43 -13.80
CA ARG A 792 -18.81 -1.88 -13.20
C ARG A 792 -19.92 -0.84 -13.39
N THR A 793 -19.69 0.41 -12.99
CA THR A 793 -20.69 1.49 -13.09
C THR A 793 -21.17 1.72 -14.53
N LEU A 794 -20.24 1.82 -15.48
CA LEU A 794 -20.58 1.99 -16.89
C LEU A 794 -21.30 0.77 -17.49
N THR A 795 -20.97 -0.44 -17.03
CA THR A 795 -21.65 -1.67 -17.49
C THR A 795 -23.05 -1.80 -16.92
N HIS A 796 -23.24 -1.50 -15.64
CA HIS A 796 -24.57 -1.44 -15.03
C HIS A 796 -25.46 -0.40 -15.73
N LEU A 797 -24.94 0.81 -15.98
CA LEU A 797 -25.65 1.86 -16.72
C LEU A 797 -25.96 1.47 -18.19
N ARG A 798 -25.19 0.56 -18.81
CA ARG A 798 -25.50 -0.02 -20.13
C ARG A 798 -26.62 -1.05 -20.11
N GLY A 799 -26.87 -1.70 -18.97
CA GLY A 799 -27.94 -2.69 -18.80
C GLY A 799 -29.31 -2.09 -18.47
N LEU A 800 -29.39 -0.80 -18.17
CA LEU A 800 -30.65 -0.11 -17.87
C LEU A 800 -31.28 0.42 -19.17
N GLU A 801 -32.40 -0.16 -19.58
CA GLU A 801 -33.12 0.20 -20.81
C GLU A 801 -33.68 1.64 -20.84
N SER A 802 -33.72 2.32 -19.69
CA SER A 802 -34.40 3.59 -19.44
C SER A 802 -33.68 4.86 -19.96
N GLY A 803 -33.05 4.77 -21.13
CA GLY A 803 -32.94 5.83 -22.16
C GLY A 803 -32.17 7.13 -21.87
N ALA A 804 -31.86 7.49 -20.62
CA ALA A 804 -31.39 8.83 -20.26
C ALA A 804 -29.92 9.13 -20.63
N LEU A 805 -29.06 8.11 -20.67
CA LEU A 805 -27.62 8.28 -20.91
C LEU A 805 -27.09 7.17 -21.83
N LYS A 806 -26.82 7.49 -23.10
CA LYS A 806 -26.21 6.54 -24.05
C LYS A 806 -24.72 6.36 -23.72
N ILE A 807 -24.40 5.36 -22.89
CA ILE A 807 -23.02 4.94 -22.63
C ILE A 807 -22.42 4.34 -23.92
N PRO A 808 -21.22 4.77 -24.36
CA PRO A 808 -20.56 4.18 -25.52
C PRO A 808 -19.98 2.78 -25.21
N PRO A 809 -19.57 2.00 -26.23
CA PRO A 809 -18.80 0.78 -26.05
C PRO A 809 -17.57 0.94 -25.15
N LEU A 810 -17.30 -0.09 -24.35
CA LEU A 810 -16.22 -0.12 -23.36
C LEU A 810 -15.08 -1.02 -23.84
N ARG A 811 -13.85 -0.65 -23.51
CA ARG A 811 -12.63 -1.45 -23.73
C ARG A 811 -11.79 -1.41 -22.47
N GLY A 812 -11.27 -2.56 -22.03
CA GLY A 812 -10.46 -2.65 -20.82
C GLY A 812 -9.00 -2.32 -21.10
N ASP A 813 -8.34 -1.64 -20.16
CA ASP A 813 -6.92 -1.32 -20.24
C ASP A 813 -6.07 -2.19 -19.30
N PHE A 814 -4.74 -2.14 -19.46
CA PHE A 814 -3.76 -2.95 -18.72
C PHE A 814 -3.91 -2.83 -17.19
N SER A 815 -4.35 -1.65 -16.73
CA SER A 815 -4.57 -1.28 -15.33
C SER A 815 -5.72 -2.04 -14.66
N LEU A 816 -6.54 -2.78 -15.43
CA LEU A 816 -7.48 -3.77 -14.91
C LEU A 816 -6.80 -5.10 -14.49
N ASN A 817 -5.47 -5.21 -14.66
CA ASN A 817 -4.62 -6.27 -14.12
C ASN A 817 -5.01 -7.70 -14.59
N ALA A 818 -5.34 -7.84 -15.87
CA ALA A 818 -5.59 -9.13 -16.52
C ALA A 818 -4.28 -9.89 -16.80
N ALA A 819 -4.00 -10.96 -16.03
CA ALA A 819 -2.75 -11.74 -16.10
C ALA A 819 -2.92 -13.22 -16.54
N ASN A 820 -4.15 -13.72 -16.61
CA ASN A 820 -4.48 -15.10 -17.03
C ASN A 820 -5.86 -15.15 -17.71
N ALA A 821 -6.16 -16.27 -18.37
CA ALA A 821 -7.37 -16.48 -19.16
C ALA A 821 -8.66 -16.43 -18.32
N LEU A 822 -8.63 -16.90 -17.07
CA LEU A 822 -9.78 -16.82 -16.15
C LEU A 822 -10.11 -15.35 -15.84
N GLY A 823 -9.10 -14.55 -15.49
CA GLY A 823 -9.24 -13.11 -15.21
C GLY A 823 -9.64 -12.31 -16.44
N ALA A 824 -8.98 -12.55 -17.57
CA ALA A 824 -9.28 -11.89 -18.85
C ALA A 824 -10.71 -12.20 -19.33
N SER A 825 -11.13 -13.47 -19.31
CA SER A 825 -12.50 -13.88 -19.65
C SER A 825 -13.54 -13.30 -18.70
N THR A 826 -13.21 -13.19 -17.40
CA THR A 826 -14.09 -12.57 -16.39
C THR A 826 -14.27 -11.09 -16.65
N LEU A 827 -13.20 -10.35 -16.96
CA LEU A 827 -13.25 -8.92 -17.31
C LEU A 827 -14.00 -8.69 -18.64
N LEU A 828 -13.69 -9.46 -19.68
CA LEU A 828 -14.37 -9.39 -20.98
C LEU A 828 -15.89 -9.60 -20.85
N ARG A 829 -16.32 -10.59 -20.05
CA ARG A 829 -17.73 -10.87 -19.75
C ARG A 829 -18.36 -9.79 -18.87
N ARG A 830 -17.87 -9.61 -17.64
CA ARG A 830 -18.51 -8.75 -16.62
C ARG A 830 -18.43 -7.25 -16.94
N GLY A 831 -17.45 -6.80 -17.73
CA GLY A 831 -17.35 -5.42 -18.22
C GLY A 831 -18.03 -5.17 -19.57
N MET A 832 -18.65 -6.20 -20.18
CA MET A 832 -19.19 -6.16 -21.55
C MET A 832 -18.23 -5.50 -22.55
N LEU A 833 -16.94 -5.85 -22.45
CA LEU A 833 -15.84 -5.18 -23.14
C LEU A 833 -15.73 -5.65 -24.60
N GLN A 834 -15.50 -4.72 -25.52
CA GLN A 834 -15.17 -5.06 -26.92
C GLN A 834 -13.75 -5.62 -27.05
N ARG A 835 -12.80 -5.00 -26.34
CA ARG A 835 -11.37 -5.35 -26.34
C ARG A 835 -10.81 -5.26 -24.92
N LEU A 836 -9.71 -5.95 -24.65
CA LEU A 836 -8.99 -5.90 -23.38
C LEU A 836 -7.48 -5.82 -23.63
N THR A 837 -6.82 -4.84 -23.02
CA THR A 837 -5.36 -4.77 -22.94
C THR A 837 -4.91 -5.58 -21.73
N PRO A 838 -4.07 -6.63 -21.88
CA PRO A 838 -3.51 -7.36 -20.73
C PRO A 838 -2.56 -6.50 -19.88
N THR A 839 -2.24 -6.94 -18.66
CA THR A 839 -1.28 -6.23 -17.79
C THR A 839 0.12 -6.14 -18.42
N HIS A 840 0.85 -5.07 -18.10
CA HIS A 840 2.27 -4.94 -18.43
C HIS A 840 3.19 -5.82 -17.55
N ASP A 841 2.67 -6.59 -16.58
CA ASP A 841 3.46 -7.64 -15.91
C ASP A 841 3.70 -8.87 -16.83
N LEU A 842 2.99 -9.01 -17.96
CA LEU A 842 3.16 -10.13 -18.89
C LEU A 842 4.25 -9.86 -19.93
N ASN A 843 5.20 -10.79 -20.05
CA ASN A 843 6.17 -10.79 -21.15
C ASN A 843 5.61 -11.40 -22.45
N ALA A 844 6.38 -11.32 -23.55
CA ALA A 844 5.90 -11.76 -24.85
C ALA A 844 5.50 -13.25 -24.91
N LYS A 845 6.19 -14.15 -24.18
CA LYS A 845 5.81 -15.57 -24.08
C LYS A 845 4.47 -15.72 -23.37
N GLN A 846 4.29 -15.00 -22.27
CA GLN A 846 3.09 -15.08 -21.43
C GLN A 846 1.86 -14.47 -22.14
N LEU A 847 2.03 -13.40 -22.91
CA LEU A 847 0.97 -12.86 -23.78
C LEU A 847 0.54 -13.88 -24.86
N VAL A 848 1.48 -14.64 -25.44
CA VAL A 848 1.15 -15.74 -26.37
C VAL A 848 0.43 -16.88 -25.65
N ALA A 849 0.87 -17.28 -24.45
CA ALA A 849 0.20 -18.30 -23.64
C ALA A 849 -1.25 -17.91 -23.29
N LEU A 850 -1.46 -16.69 -22.80
CA LEU A 850 -2.77 -16.10 -22.52
C LEU A 850 -3.68 -16.07 -23.77
N SER A 851 -3.12 -15.67 -24.92
CA SER A 851 -3.86 -15.64 -26.19
C SER A 851 -4.32 -17.04 -26.60
N ASN A 852 -3.43 -18.03 -26.52
CA ASN A 852 -3.76 -19.43 -26.82
C ASN A 852 -4.82 -20.00 -25.86
N ALA A 853 -4.69 -19.72 -24.55
CA ALA A 853 -5.63 -20.19 -23.52
C ALA A 853 -7.03 -19.56 -23.63
N LEU A 854 -7.15 -18.37 -24.23
CA LEU A 854 -8.42 -17.71 -24.56
C LEU A 854 -9.05 -18.19 -25.88
N GLY A 855 -8.36 -19.02 -26.66
CA GLY A 855 -8.77 -19.45 -27.99
C GLY A 855 -8.83 -18.31 -29.03
N PRO A 856 -9.04 -18.61 -30.33
CA PRO A 856 -8.97 -17.60 -31.41
C PRO A 856 -9.91 -16.41 -31.21
N ALA A 857 -11.15 -16.68 -30.76
CA ALA A 857 -12.15 -15.65 -30.52
C ALA A 857 -11.81 -14.76 -29.33
N GLY A 858 -11.23 -15.30 -28.25
CA GLY A 858 -10.76 -14.50 -27.11
C GLY A 858 -9.48 -13.73 -27.43
N ALA A 859 -8.51 -14.37 -28.08
CA ALA A 859 -7.26 -13.76 -28.57
C ALA A 859 -7.54 -12.56 -29.49
N SER A 860 -8.52 -12.67 -30.40
CA SER A 860 -8.91 -11.58 -31.30
C SER A 860 -9.45 -10.33 -30.59
N LYS A 861 -9.84 -10.44 -29.32
CA LYS A 861 -10.26 -9.29 -28.47
C LYS A 861 -9.12 -8.70 -27.65
N LEU A 862 -7.95 -9.33 -27.63
CA LEU A 862 -6.78 -8.76 -26.96
C LEU A 862 -6.21 -7.60 -27.77
N GLU A 863 -5.78 -6.57 -27.05
CA GLU A 863 -5.03 -5.44 -27.58
C GLU A 863 -3.63 -5.42 -26.96
N VAL A 864 -2.59 -5.51 -27.78
CA VAL A 864 -1.20 -5.49 -27.30
C VAL A 864 -0.56 -4.15 -27.59
N VAL A 865 -0.03 -3.49 -26.55
CA VAL A 865 0.75 -2.26 -26.70
C VAL A 865 2.15 -2.62 -27.22
N ILE A 866 2.48 -2.18 -28.43
CA ILE A 866 3.74 -2.48 -29.13
C ILE A 866 4.72 -1.30 -29.20
N HIS A 867 4.31 -0.13 -28.71
CA HIS A 867 5.16 1.04 -28.53
C HIS A 867 4.62 1.83 -27.32
N GLN A 868 5.48 2.12 -26.34
CA GLN A 868 5.12 2.94 -25.17
C GLN A 868 6.34 3.32 -24.35
N HIS A 869 6.25 4.43 -23.62
CA HIS A 869 7.03 4.59 -22.38
C HIS A 869 6.22 3.99 -21.22
N LEU A 870 6.77 3.01 -20.50
CA LEU A 870 6.03 2.32 -19.42
C LEU A 870 5.66 3.29 -18.27
N PRO A 871 4.42 3.28 -17.74
CA PRO A 871 4.04 4.08 -16.57
C PRO A 871 4.58 3.45 -15.27
N ILE A 872 5.86 3.68 -14.99
CA ILE A 872 6.62 3.05 -13.90
C ILE A 872 6.08 3.36 -12.49
N PHE A 873 5.47 4.53 -12.29
CA PHE A 873 4.75 4.89 -11.07
C PHE A 873 3.45 5.62 -11.39
N HIS A 874 2.40 5.40 -10.60
CA HIS A 874 1.17 6.19 -10.59
C HIS A 874 0.80 6.51 -9.13
N THR A 875 0.88 7.78 -8.74
CA THR A 875 1.03 8.21 -7.34
C THR A 875 0.00 9.26 -6.95
N GLU A 876 -0.55 9.15 -5.73
CA GLU A 876 -1.31 10.26 -5.11
C GLU A 876 -0.38 11.40 -4.67
N HIS A 877 0.91 11.11 -4.43
CA HIS A 877 1.90 12.17 -4.18
C HIS A 877 2.08 13.04 -5.43
N CYS A 878 1.88 14.36 -5.29
CA CYS A 878 2.09 15.33 -6.37
C CYS A 878 3.45 16.03 -6.22
N VAL A 879 4.40 15.63 -7.07
CA VAL A 879 5.78 16.15 -7.15
C VAL A 879 5.76 17.66 -7.43
N PHE A 880 4.92 18.09 -8.38
CA PHE A 880 4.71 19.51 -8.71
C PHE A 880 4.30 20.33 -7.49
N CYS A 881 3.30 19.85 -6.73
CA CYS A 881 2.82 20.56 -5.55
C CYS A 881 3.89 20.63 -4.46
N ARG A 882 4.54 19.49 -4.15
CA ARG A 882 5.55 19.40 -3.09
C ARG A 882 6.79 20.26 -3.35
N PHE A 883 7.31 20.26 -4.58
CA PHE A 883 8.63 20.84 -4.87
C PHE A 883 8.60 22.14 -5.70
N LEU A 884 7.44 22.51 -6.26
CA LEU A 884 7.24 23.78 -7.00
C LEU A 884 6.17 24.70 -6.37
N SER A 885 5.59 24.34 -5.21
CA SER A 885 4.66 25.21 -4.48
C SER A 885 4.81 25.09 -2.96
N THR A 886 4.17 25.99 -2.21
CA THR A 886 4.01 25.92 -0.75
C THR A 886 2.68 25.31 -0.31
N GLY A 887 1.77 25.01 -1.25
CA GLY A 887 0.45 24.43 -0.95
C GLY A 887 0.52 22.93 -0.62
N ASN A 888 -0.56 22.38 -0.07
CA ASN A 888 -0.68 20.97 0.32
C ASN A 888 -1.58 20.13 -0.60
N SER A 889 -2.31 20.76 -1.52
CA SER A 889 -3.30 20.10 -2.38
C SER A 889 -3.52 20.85 -3.71
N TYR A 890 -4.37 20.31 -4.58
CA TYR A 890 -4.84 21.01 -5.79
C TYR A 890 -5.54 22.35 -5.51
N LYS A 891 -6.02 22.59 -4.27
CA LYS A 891 -6.80 23.79 -3.90
C LYS A 891 -5.93 25.01 -3.63
N ASP A 892 -4.65 24.80 -3.31
CA ASP A 892 -3.75 25.82 -2.75
C ASP A 892 -2.33 25.78 -3.36
N CYS A 893 -2.00 24.80 -4.22
CA CYS A 893 -0.71 24.73 -4.89
C CYS A 893 -0.47 25.77 -6.01
N GLY A 894 -1.53 26.40 -6.54
CA GLY A 894 -1.42 27.34 -7.67
C GLY A 894 -1.16 26.70 -9.04
N HIS A 895 -1.36 25.38 -9.16
CA HIS A 895 -1.27 24.58 -10.40
C HIS A 895 0.05 24.72 -11.21
N PRO A 896 1.25 24.54 -10.61
CA PRO A 896 2.53 24.61 -11.32
C PRO A 896 2.67 23.59 -12.47
N CYS A 897 1.88 22.51 -12.48
CA CYS A 897 1.80 21.55 -13.58
C CYS A 897 1.23 22.12 -14.90
N GLU A 898 0.38 23.14 -14.86
CA GLU A 898 -0.18 23.77 -16.09
C GLU A 898 0.87 24.60 -16.88
N THR A 899 2.03 24.84 -16.25
CA THR A 899 3.05 25.83 -16.68
C THR A 899 4.49 25.33 -16.67
N ASN A 900 4.77 24.12 -16.17
CA ASN A 900 6.11 23.55 -16.13
C ASN A 900 6.10 22.09 -16.59
N VAL A 901 7.06 21.72 -17.44
CA VAL A 901 7.38 20.32 -17.73
C VAL A 901 8.36 19.83 -16.67
N VAL A 902 8.11 18.65 -16.09
CA VAL A 902 8.92 18.10 -14.99
C VAL A 902 9.37 16.69 -15.34
N HIS A 903 10.66 16.43 -15.14
CA HIS A 903 11.23 15.09 -15.19
C HIS A 903 11.92 14.76 -13.86
N LEU A 904 12.00 13.47 -13.53
CA LEU A 904 12.84 12.94 -12.46
C LEU A 904 14.07 12.29 -13.10
N ARG A 905 15.25 12.88 -12.93
CA ARG A 905 16.50 12.31 -13.42
C ARG A 905 16.98 11.23 -12.47
N ASP A 906 17.24 10.03 -12.97
CA ASP A 906 17.74 8.93 -12.15
C ASP A 906 19.27 9.00 -11.87
N GLY A 907 19.84 7.92 -11.33
CA GLY A 907 21.27 7.83 -11.01
C GLY A 907 22.18 7.60 -12.23
N GLU A 908 21.65 7.09 -13.34
CA GLU A 908 22.38 6.87 -14.60
C GLU A 908 22.27 8.11 -15.53
N GLY A 909 21.36 9.03 -15.22
CA GLY A 909 21.17 10.31 -15.90
C GLY A 909 19.92 10.37 -16.78
N ALA A 910 19.06 9.34 -16.76
CA ALA A 910 17.87 9.24 -17.59
C ALA A 910 16.71 10.07 -17.02
N ASP A 911 16.02 10.83 -17.87
CA ASP A 911 14.93 11.73 -17.47
C ASP A 911 13.55 11.06 -17.58
N HIS A 912 12.91 10.83 -16.43
CA HIS A 912 11.57 10.25 -16.36
C HIS A 912 10.49 11.33 -16.35
N LEU A 913 9.74 11.48 -17.45
CA LEU A 913 8.65 12.45 -17.55
C LEU A 913 7.60 12.23 -16.45
N VAL A 914 7.24 13.30 -15.74
CA VAL A 914 6.15 13.33 -14.76
C VAL A 914 4.99 14.13 -15.34
N LEU A 915 3.80 13.53 -15.40
CA LEU A 915 2.56 14.21 -15.77
C LEU A 915 1.54 14.12 -14.64
N ALA A 916 0.72 15.15 -14.44
CA ALA A 916 -0.36 15.17 -13.44
C ALA A 916 -1.74 15.11 -14.11
N ASP A 917 -2.68 14.35 -13.54
CA ASP A 917 -4.07 14.27 -14.01
C ASP A 917 -5.00 15.30 -13.34
N MET A 918 -6.28 15.30 -13.73
CA MET A 918 -7.32 16.18 -13.15
C MET A 918 -7.56 16.02 -11.63
N GLY A 919 -7.13 14.91 -11.02
CA GLY A 919 -7.13 14.70 -9.56
C GLY A 919 -5.79 15.08 -8.91
N CYS A 920 -4.86 15.66 -9.68
CA CYS A 920 -3.45 15.87 -9.34
C CYS A 920 -2.64 14.60 -9.04
N ARG A 921 -3.14 13.41 -9.42
CA ARG A 921 -2.38 12.16 -9.35
C ARG A 921 -1.25 12.22 -10.38
N ASN A 922 -0.03 11.93 -9.97
CA ASN A 922 1.13 11.99 -10.85
C ASN A 922 1.36 10.61 -11.49
N THR A 923 1.70 10.59 -12.77
CA THR A 923 2.23 9.41 -13.46
C THR A 923 3.65 9.71 -13.87
N VAL A 924 4.57 8.84 -13.49
CA VAL A 924 5.98 8.89 -13.92
C VAL A 924 6.16 7.83 -15.00
N PHE A 925 6.70 8.22 -16.15
CA PHE A 925 6.94 7.35 -17.30
C PHE A 925 8.42 6.96 -17.40
N ASN A 926 8.69 5.78 -17.95
CA ASN A 926 10.07 5.34 -18.19
C ASN A 926 10.77 6.27 -19.19
N ALA A 927 12.06 6.52 -18.99
CA ALA A 927 12.82 7.38 -19.91
C ALA A 927 12.98 6.71 -21.28
N SER A 928 13.31 5.41 -21.29
CA SER A 928 13.47 4.63 -22.51
C SER A 928 12.18 4.00 -23.01
N VAL A 929 12.04 3.96 -24.34
CA VAL A 929 10.85 3.44 -25.01
C VAL A 929 10.87 1.91 -25.05
N GLN A 930 9.72 1.31 -24.76
CA GLN A 930 9.46 -0.11 -24.95
C GLN A 930 8.92 -0.33 -26.37
N SER A 931 9.53 -1.25 -27.11
CA SER A 931 9.04 -1.73 -28.40
C SER A 931 8.72 -3.22 -28.36
N GLY A 932 7.55 -3.58 -28.89
CA GLY A 932 7.10 -4.94 -29.12
C GLY A 932 7.25 -5.40 -30.58
N ALA A 933 7.97 -4.64 -31.42
CA ALA A 933 8.04 -4.88 -32.86
C ALA A 933 8.55 -6.29 -33.23
N GLU A 934 9.54 -6.81 -32.50
CA GLU A 934 10.09 -8.16 -32.71
C GLU A 934 9.05 -9.28 -32.47
N PHE A 935 8.08 -9.03 -31.59
CA PHE A 935 7.10 -10.04 -31.16
C PHE A 935 5.79 -9.98 -31.95
N ALA A 936 5.60 -8.98 -32.83
CA ALA A 936 4.36 -8.75 -33.57
C ALA A 936 3.88 -9.99 -34.36
N VAL A 937 4.79 -10.72 -35.01
CA VAL A 937 4.48 -11.96 -35.75
C VAL A 937 4.04 -13.10 -34.82
N ALA A 938 4.61 -13.19 -33.61
CA ALA A 938 4.21 -14.19 -32.63
C ALA A 938 2.80 -13.91 -32.08
N PHE A 939 2.49 -12.64 -31.78
CA PHE A 939 1.14 -12.22 -31.37
C PHE A 939 0.10 -12.47 -32.47
N LEU A 940 0.43 -12.16 -33.74
CA LEU A 940 -0.44 -12.47 -34.88
C LEU A 940 -0.72 -13.97 -35.04
N ARG A 941 0.30 -14.82 -34.88
CA ARG A 941 0.16 -16.28 -34.88
C ARG A 941 -0.70 -16.79 -33.71
N ALA A 942 -0.57 -16.19 -32.54
CA ALA A 942 -1.38 -16.49 -31.35
C ALA A 942 -2.83 -15.96 -31.39
N GLY A 943 -3.26 -15.36 -32.51
CA GLY A 943 -4.64 -14.90 -32.70
C GLY A 943 -4.91 -13.44 -32.32
N VAL A 944 -3.93 -12.70 -31.78
CA VAL A 944 -4.07 -11.25 -31.50
C VAL A 944 -4.31 -10.49 -32.81
N ARG A 945 -5.25 -9.55 -32.81
CA ARG A 945 -5.56 -8.71 -33.99
C ARG A 945 -5.49 -7.21 -33.74
N HIS A 946 -5.55 -6.76 -32.49
CA HIS A 946 -5.46 -5.34 -32.14
C HIS A 946 -4.10 -5.01 -31.52
N PHE A 947 -3.51 -3.93 -32.01
CA PHE A 947 -2.22 -3.42 -31.58
C PHE A 947 -2.33 -1.92 -31.30
N ARG A 948 -1.68 -1.46 -30.23
CA ARG A 948 -1.69 -0.04 -29.84
C ARG A 948 -0.27 0.53 -29.80
N VAL A 949 -0.11 1.72 -30.36
CA VAL A 949 1.06 2.60 -30.21
C VAL A 949 0.64 3.67 -29.22
N GLU A 950 1.39 3.87 -28.14
CA GLU A 950 1.15 4.95 -27.17
C GLU A 950 2.28 5.96 -27.19
N LEU A 951 1.90 7.23 -27.40
CA LEU A 951 2.82 8.36 -27.29
C LEU A 951 2.75 8.94 -25.86
N VAL A 952 3.88 9.42 -25.39
CA VAL A 952 4.11 10.08 -24.10
C VAL A 952 4.85 11.39 -24.32
N ASP A 953 6.11 11.35 -24.73
CA ASP A 953 7.02 12.51 -24.86
C ASP A 953 7.49 12.74 -26.30
N GLU A 954 7.19 11.81 -27.21
CA GLU A 954 7.56 11.84 -28.61
C GLU A 954 6.95 13.08 -29.30
N PRO A 955 7.75 13.87 -30.04
CA PRO A 955 7.28 15.09 -30.68
C PRO A 955 6.29 14.81 -31.83
N SER A 956 5.50 15.82 -32.20
CA SER A 956 4.37 15.64 -33.11
C SER A 956 4.74 15.39 -34.57
N ASP A 957 5.98 15.66 -34.97
CA ASP A 957 6.52 15.41 -36.31
C ASP A 957 6.84 13.93 -36.55
N VAL A 958 7.47 13.23 -35.61
CA VAL A 958 7.85 11.81 -35.75
C VAL A 958 6.66 10.83 -35.69
N VAL A 959 5.47 11.29 -35.30
CA VAL A 959 4.25 10.47 -35.14
C VAL A 959 3.88 9.66 -36.39
N VAL A 960 4.04 10.26 -37.58
CA VAL A 960 3.73 9.60 -38.85
C VAL A 960 4.73 8.47 -39.14
N ASP A 961 6.02 8.73 -38.94
CA ASP A 961 7.08 7.75 -39.16
C ASP A 961 7.00 6.58 -38.18
N ILE A 962 6.65 6.84 -36.92
CA ILE A 962 6.40 5.80 -35.90
C ILE A 962 5.25 4.90 -36.38
N LEU A 963 4.12 5.48 -36.79
CA LEU A 963 2.97 4.71 -37.24
C LEU A 963 3.26 3.87 -38.48
N GLU A 964 3.96 4.42 -39.48
CA GLU A 964 4.35 3.65 -40.67
C GLU A 964 5.40 2.57 -40.34
N ALA A 965 6.33 2.82 -39.41
CA ALA A 965 7.29 1.81 -38.97
C ALA A 965 6.60 0.58 -38.35
N TYR A 966 5.67 0.78 -37.41
CA TYR A 966 4.92 -0.32 -36.80
C TYR A 966 3.91 -0.97 -37.75
N ARG A 967 3.26 -0.19 -38.63
CA ARG A 967 2.40 -0.75 -39.69
C ARG A 967 3.19 -1.67 -40.63
N ARG A 968 4.38 -1.25 -41.08
CA ARG A 968 5.22 -2.07 -41.96
C ARG A 968 5.69 -3.36 -41.30
N VAL A 969 5.98 -3.34 -39.99
CA VAL A 969 6.26 -4.58 -39.23
C VAL A 969 5.03 -5.49 -39.18
N LEU A 970 3.83 -4.96 -38.92
CA LEU A 970 2.58 -5.74 -38.90
C LEU A 970 2.19 -6.32 -40.27
N LEU A 971 2.66 -5.72 -41.36
CA LEU A 971 2.49 -6.20 -42.74
C LEU A 971 3.63 -7.13 -43.22
N GLY A 972 4.72 -7.28 -42.44
CA GLY A 972 5.91 -8.04 -42.84
C GLY A 972 6.88 -7.29 -43.77
N GLU A 973 6.66 -5.99 -44.00
CA GLU A 973 7.41 -5.12 -44.92
C GLU A 973 8.67 -4.48 -44.29
N ARG A 974 8.92 -4.70 -42.99
CA ARG A 974 10.10 -4.27 -42.21
C ARG A 974 10.32 -5.26 -41.06
N LYS A 975 11.58 -5.54 -40.67
CA LYS A 975 11.82 -6.41 -39.51
C LYS A 975 11.58 -5.64 -38.21
N GLY A 976 11.20 -6.37 -37.16
CA GLY A 976 10.98 -5.78 -35.83
C GLY A 976 12.24 -5.14 -35.24
N THR A 977 13.39 -5.82 -35.37
CA THR A 977 14.74 -5.35 -34.98
C THR A 977 15.01 -3.93 -35.46
N ASP A 978 14.78 -3.70 -36.75
CA ASP A 978 15.08 -2.45 -37.44
C ASP A 978 14.17 -1.30 -36.98
N VAL A 979 13.04 -1.60 -36.31
CA VAL A 979 12.19 -0.62 -35.63
C VAL A 979 12.64 -0.39 -34.20
N VAL A 980 13.03 -1.42 -33.45
CA VAL A 980 13.55 -1.29 -32.08
C VAL A 980 14.75 -0.34 -32.06
N GLU A 981 15.77 -0.61 -32.88
CA GLU A 981 16.99 0.22 -32.96
C GLU A 981 16.66 1.67 -33.36
N TRP A 982 15.76 1.85 -34.33
CA TRP A 982 15.38 3.16 -34.84
C TRP A 982 14.60 4.00 -33.81
N VAL A 983 13.62 3.43 -33.09
CA VAL A 983 12.89 4.21 -32.07
C VAL A 983 13.79 4.61 -30.89
N GLY A 984 14.86 3.86 -30.63
CA GLY A 984 15.86 4.26 -29.63
C GLY A 984 16.65 5.51 -30.00
N MET A 985 16.80 5.79 -31.30
CA MET A 985 17.50 6.96 -31.82
C MET A 985 16.62 8.23 -31.91
N LEU A 986 15.32 8.12 -31.64
CA LEU A 986 14.41 9.27 -31.64
C LEU A 986 14.69 10.19 -30.43
N PRO A 987 14.53 11.52 -30.60
CA PRO A 987 14.77 12.49 -29.54
C PRO A 987 13.54 12.68 -28.62
N ASP A 988 13.80 12.79 -27.32
CA ASP A 988 12.87 13.25 -26.30
C ASP A 988 12.56 14.75 -26.42
N ALA A 989 11.62 15.26 -25.63
CA ALA A 989 11.25 16.68 -25.62
C ALA A 989 12.38 17.65 -25.15
N ASN A 990 13.50 17.11 -24.66
CA ASN A 990 14.70 17.84 -24.26
C ASN A 990 15.85 17.70 -25.30
N GLY A 991 15.70 16.86 -26.33
CA GLY A 991 16.70 16.57 -27.36
C GLY A 991 17.65 15.40 -27.09
N ASN A 992 17.42 14.62 -26.02
CA ASN A 992 18.20 13.39 -25.74
C ASN A 992 17.66 12.22 -26.55
N SER A 993 18.50 11.24 -26.89
CA SER A 993 18.02 9.94 -27.38
C SER A 993 17.21 9.23 -26.28
N HIS A 994 15.97 8.81 -26.57
CA HIS A 994 15.17 8.05 -25.60
C HIS A 994 15.86 6.76 -25.14
N GLY A 995 16.56 6.09 -26.06
CA GLY A 995 16.98 4.70 -25.90
C GLY A 995 15.79 3.73 -25.97
N SER A 996 16.05 2.51 -26.46
CA SER A 996 15.01 1.50 -26.73
C SER A 996 15.30 0.18 -26.03
N GLY A 997 14.23 -0.49 -25.59
CA GLY A 997 14.32 -1.87 -25.12
C GLY A 997 13.02 -2.65 -25.34
N ARG A 998 13.06 -3.92 -24.96
CA ARG A 998 11.88 -4.81 -24.92
C ARG A 998 11.02 -4.54 -23.68
N GLY A 999 11.58 -3.89 -22.65
CA GLY A 999 10.90 -3.53 -21.41
C GLY A 999 10.27 -4.75 -20.75
N SER A 1000 8.97 -4.68 -20.44
CA SER A 1000 8.23 -5.81 -19.87
C SER A 1000 7.98 -6.97 -20.85
N LEU A 1001 8.09 -6.76 -22.16
CA LEU A 1001 7.93 -7.83 -23.15
C LEU A 1001 9.14 -8.77 -23.20
N GLU A 1002 10.26 -8.38 -22.59
CA GLU A 1002 11.49 -9.16 -22.57
C GLU A 1002 11.31 -10.49 -21.82
N ILE A 1003 11.69 -11.60 -22.45
CA ILE A 1003 11.56 -12.95 -21.87
C ILE A 1003 12.70 -13.18 -20.87
N LYS A 1004 12.64 -12.47 -19.74
CA LYS A 1004 13.48 -12.71 -18.56
C LYS A 1004 12.89 -13.84 -17.74
N LYS A 1005 13.75 -14.74 -17.22
CA LYS A 1005 13.33 -15.68 -16.17
C LYS A 1005 13.14 -14.87 -14.88
N GLU A 1006 11.94 -14.96 -14.28
CA GLU A 1006 11.67 -14.32 -12.99
C GLU A 1006 12.73 -14.76 -11.96
N ILE A 1007 13.26 -13.81 -11.18
CA ILE A 1007 14.34 -14.09 -10.24
C ILE A 1007 13.86 -15.09 -9.20
N ASP A 1008 14.59 -16.20 -9.07
CA ASP A 1008 14.30 -17.25 -8.10
C ASP A 1008 14.27 -16.65 -6.69
N ARG A 1009 13.13 -16.85 -6.02
CA ARG A 1009 12.84 -16.37 -4.66
C ARG A 1009 13.95 -16.78 -3.69
N ASN A 1010 14.48 -17.99 -3.83
CA ASN A 1010 15.56 -18.54 -2.99
C ASN A 1010 16.90 -17.81 -3.17
N THR A 1011 17.14 -17.21 -4.35
CA THR A 1011 18.37 -16.46 -4.65
C THR A 1011 18.29 -14.99 -4.23
N MET A 1012 17.12 -14.50 -3.82
CA MET A 1012 16.97 -13.11 -3.39
C MET A 1012 17.69 -12.87 -2.07
N LYS A 1013 18.42 -11.74 -2.00
CA LYS A 1013 19.04 -11.28 -0.75
C LYS A 1013 17.96 -11.10 0.34
N GLN A 1014 17.99 -12.02 1.31
CA GLN A 1014 17.12 -12.03 2.48
C GLN A 1014 17.19 -10.71 3.27
N THR A 1015 16.17 -10.46 4.09
CA THR A 1015 16.15 -9.26 4.95
C THR A 1015 17.26 -9.30 6.01
N ALA A 1016 17.65 -8.13 6.51
CA ALA A 1016 18.62 -8.03 7.61
C ALA A 1016 18.12 -8.67 8.92
N THR A 1017 16.80 -8.89 9.05
CA THR A 1017 16.19 -9.68 10.14
C THR A 1017 16.51 -11.17 9.95
N ALA A 1018 16.07 -11.78 8.84
CA ALA A 1018 16.33 -13.20 8.57
C ALA A 1018 17.83 -13.56 8.57
N ALA A 1019 18.70 -12.64 8.10
CA ALA A 1019 20.15 -12.81 8.17
C ALA A 1019 20.71 -12.83 9.61
N ARG A 1020 20.08 -12.11 10.56
CA ARG A 1020 20.42 -12.19 11.99
C ARG A 1020 19.90 -13.49 12.60
N ASP A 1021 18.68 -13.90 12.26
CA ASP A 1021 18.06 -15.12 12.81
C ASP A 1021 18.82 -16.39 12.38
N VAL A 1022 19.28 -16.45 11.11
CA VAL A 1022 20.18 -17.51 10.60
C VAL A 1022 21.57 -17.47 11.26
N GLN A 1023 22.02 -16.31 11.74
CA GLN A 1023 23.28 -16.21 12.48
C GLN A 1023 23.12 -16.63 13.93
N ALA A 1024 21.99 -16.31 14.56
CA ALA A 1024 21.65 -16.71 15.93
C ALA A 1024 21.31 -18.20 16.07
N SER A 1025 20.82 -18.87 15.02
CA SER A 1025 20.62 -20.33 15.01
C SER A 1025 21.89 -21.15 14.76
N ARG A 1026 23.03 -20.47 14.58
CA ARG A 1026 24.37 -21.06 14.37
C ARG A 1026 25.35 -20.78 15.52
N THR A 1027 24.87 -20.23 16.63
CA THR A 1027 25.63 -19.84 17.84
C THR A 1027 24.95 -20.36 19.10
#